data_AF-A0A7Y5IT78-F1
#
_entry.id   AF-A0A7Y5IT78-F1
#
_cell.length_a   1.000
_cell.length_b   1.000
_cell.length_c   1.000
_cell.angle_alpha   90.00
_cell.angle_beta   90.00
_cell.angle_gamma   90.00
#
_symmetry.space_group_name_H-M   'P 1'
#
loop_
_entity.id
_entity.type
_entity.pdbx_description
1 polymer ?
#
loop_
_entity_poly.entity_id
_entity_poly.type
_entity_poly.pdbx_seq_one_letter_code
_entity_poly.pdbx_strand_id
1 'polypeptide(L)'
;MAGLAVDGLISNLNTSEIIEALLFSQRAPALRLTTRRDATTSKLQAVQGLNASVLGVRVAAEGLANVSNFRARNATSTNTGVATATATTAAEPGAFTLSVQQLAAAQQISSDPDNVFTDDKVALNLEGQIRVNNSTVTIRATDTLRDIASRISNAGAGVSASVLETSPGEFRLSLRSLQTGANGFSLANASTTNILEGLNLVDPGSDAIRNAITNGAASNNFNVRVLPVGQLLNLGTANVPSGTVAIANGSGSINVAIDLSTQSLEDIAAAINTAASGAGSAISATVAEVSQGVYRLEINSGDGSAPSFTDAGNVLEALGVVRSAYTQVDQAGRDALFKVNGIDVVRSTNTVSDVITGVTFSLVSDAAPTATTTISVTSDSEAAVNAVQSFVDAYNTTKGFIQRFASFNSENQQAGVLLGDSSVLGVESVLGGLVSRSVPTLPTQSLNTLNSGAGISPGSIQVTDRAGNIAVINLTEAETVQDVLDALNHAGALKVEAAINRAGTGIDIRDKSGGSGTLSIIEVDGGTTAAEIGILGSSPDGTLRGRAVATPEFLSLGQLGISVSTDGTLLLDSTKLQNALSDNPEAVEAFFTQKNGFGEQARTAIDSLTDSLSGSLTSRATSLQETIDSYNESIKRIEDRLVMVEERLRRQFSRLEESLSQLQQQGDYLLAQLNQLGGSSGARKK
;
A
#
# COMPACT_ATOMS: atom_id res chain seq x y z
N MET A 1 -50.14 35.40 22.58
CA MET A 1 -50.61 36.80 22.66
C MET A 1 -49.86 37.46 23.82
N ALA A 2 -48.79 38.18 23.50
CA ALA A 2 -47.96 38.89 24.47
C ALA A 2 -48.73 40.13 24.94
N GLY A 3 -49.35 40.05 26.12
CA GLY A 3 -49.81 41.24 26.84
C GLY A 3 -48.58 41.93 27.41
N LEU A 4 -48.23 43.10 26.89
CA LEU A 4 -47.29 44.02 27.50
C LEU A 4 -47.85 44.42 28.87
N ALA A 5 -47.43 43.72 29.93
CA ALA A 5 -47.62 44.17 31.30
C ALA A 5 -46.74 45.41 31.48
N VAL A 6 -47.37 46.58 31.55
CA VAL A 6 -46.66 47.86 31.75
C VAL A 6 -46.23 47.93 33.21
N ASP A 7 -44.92 47.85 33.43
CA ASP A 7 -44.23 47.82 34.72
C ASP A 7 -44.62 49.02 35.62
N GLY A 8 -45.00 48.77 36.88
CA GLY A 8 -44.89 49.75 37.97
C GLY A 8 -45.81 50.98 37.94
N LEU A 9 -46.83 51.04 37.07
CA LEU A 9 -47.67 52.26 36.91
C LEU A 9 -48.38 52.74 38.19
N ILE A 10 -48.60 51.86 39.16
CA ILE A 10 -49.44 52.11 40.35
C ILE A 10 -48.61 52.20 41.64
N SER A 11 -47.53 51.42 41.76
CA SER A 11 -46.67 51.38 42.95
C SER A 11 -45.36 52.16 42.81
N ASN A 12 -44.99 52.56 41.58
CA ASN A 12 -43.69 53.14 41.25
C ASN A 12 -42.49 52.22 41.56
N LEU A 13 -42.71 50.90 41.66
CA LEU A 13 -41.67 49.89 41.90
C LEU A 13 -41.21 49.26 40.58
N ASN A 14 -39.89 49.17 40.36
CA ASN A 14 -39.30 48.45 39.24
C ASN A 14 -39.33 46.93 39.53
N THR A 15 -40.44 46.29 39.19
CA THR A 15 -40.66 44.87 39.53
C THR A 15 -39.71 43.95 38.78
N SER A 16 -39.28 44.35 37.58
CA SER A 16 -38.32 43.64 36.75
C SER A 16 -36.95 43.50 37.44
N GLU A 17 -36.39 44.59 37.98
CA GLU A 17 -35.12 44.57 38.73
C GLU A 17 -35.19 43.72 40.00
N ILE A 18 -36.31 43.74 40.72
CA ILE A 18 -36.49 42.94 41.94
C ILE A 18 -36.55 41.45 41.60
N ILE A 19 -37.26 41.07 40.53
CA ILE A 19 -37.31 39.69 40.04
C ILE A 19 -35.91 39.22 39.63
N GLU A 20 -35.14 40.05 38.90
CA GLU A 20 -33.77 39.72 38.53
C GLU A 20 -32.84 39.55 39.74
N ALA A 21 -32.93 40.43 40.75
CA ALA A 21 -32.17 40.32 41.98
C ALA A 21 -32.50 39.04 42.77
N LEU A 22 -33.78 38.63 42.80
CA LEU A 22 -34.21 37.39 43.45
C LEU A 22 -33.76 36.13 42.68
N LEU A 23 -33.75 36.19 41.35
CA LEU A 23 -33.26 35.11 40.50
C LEU A 23 -31.73 34.98 40.58
N PHE A 24 -30.99 36.07 40.81
CA PHE A 24 -29.53 36.05 40.91
C PHE A 24 -29.02 35.10 42.00
N SER A 25 -29.60 35.14 43.20
CA SER A 25 -29.25 34.21 44.30
C SER A 25 -29.54 32.75 43.92
N GLN A 26 -30.63 32.51 43.20
CA GLN A 26 -31.03 31.17 42.76
C GLN A 26 -30.17 30.63 41.60
N ARG A 27 -29.43 31.49 40.88
CA ARG A 27 -28.48 31.11 39.80
C ARG A 27 -27.12 30.64 40.32
N ALA A 28 -26.73 30.98 41.55
CA ALA A 28 -25.41 30.64 42.10
C ALA A 28 -25.04 29.14 42.04
N PRO A 29 -25.95 28.18 42.28
CA PRO A 29 -25.65 26.75 42.11
C PRO A 29 -25.33 26.35 40.67
N ALA A 30 -26.06 26.90 39.69
CA ALA A 30 -25.80 26.66 38.27
C ALA A 30 -24.43 27.22 37.87
N LEU A 31 -24.09 28.43 38.30
CA LEU A 31 -22.77 29.04 38.04
C LEU A 31 -21.62 28.17 38.57
N ARG A 32 -21.73 27.62 39.78
CA ARG A 32 -20.71 26.72 40.35
C ARG A 32 -20.55 25.43 39.54
N LEU A 33 -21.66 24.86 39.07
CA LEU A 33 -21.62 23.67 38.20
C LEU A 33 -21.03 24.01 36.83
N THR A 34 -21.35 25.17 36.26
CA THR A 34 -20.73 25.68 35.03
C THR A 34 -19.22 25.79 35.17
N THR A 35 -18.72 26.41 36.25
CA THR A 35 -17.27 26.48 36.50
C THR A 35 -16.62 25.10 36.63
N ARG A 36 -17.29 24.14 37.30
CA ARG A 36 -16.80 22.76 37.43
C ARG A 36 -16.83 22.01 36.10
N ARG A 37 -17.88 22.20 35.30
CA ARG A 37 -18.00 21.64 33.95
C ARG A 37 -16.87 22.16 33.09
N ASP A 38 -16.65 23.47 33.04
CA ASP A 38 -15.61 24.08 32.20
C ASP A 38 -14.21 23.57 32.59
N ALA A 39 -13.92 23.47 33.90
CA ALA A 39 -12.68 22.86 34.37
C ALA A 39 -12.55 21.36 33.98
N THR A 40 -13.66 20.62 34.00
CA THR A 40 -13.70 19.21 33.57
C THR A 40 -13.53 19.07 32.06
N THR A 41 -14.09 20.00 31.28
CA THR A 41 -13.90 20.09 29.82
C THR A 41 -12.44 20.35 29.48
N SER A 42 -11.78 21.29 30.17
CA SER A 42 -10.33 21.51 29.97
C SER A 42 -9.50 20.27 30.33
N LYS A 43 -9.87 19.53 31.37
CA LYS A 43 -9.24 18.24 31.69
C LYS A 43 -9.48 17.19 30.62
N LEU A 44 -10.70 17.07 30.11
CA LEU A 44 -11.04 16.15 29.02
C LEU A 44 -10.19 16.43 27.78
N GLN A 45 -10.11 17.70 27.36
CA GLN A 45 -9.28 18.11 26.23
C GLN A 45 -7.80 17.78 26.45
N ALA A 46 -7.28 17.97 27.65
CA ALA A 46 -5.90 17.62 27.98
C ALA A 46 -5.67 16.09 28.00
N VAL A 47 -6.61 15.29 28.51
CA VAL A 47 -6.53 13.82 28.47
C VAL A 47 -6.63 13.31 27.03
N GLN A 48 -7.52 13.88 26.21
CA GLN A 48 -7.62 13.55 24.78
C GLN A 48 -6.34 13.92 24.03
N GLY A 49 -5.74 15.07 24.34
CA GLY A 49 -4.44 15.47 23.80
C GLY A 49 -3.32 14.52 24.22
N LEU A 50 -3.28 14.12 25.50
CA LEU A 50 -2.33 13.13 26.00
C LEU A 50 -2.52 11.78 25.28
N ASN A 51 -3.76 11.33 25.10
CA ASN A 51 -4.08 10.12 24.35
C ASN A 51 -3.56 10.19 22.91
N ALA A 52 -3.77 11.32 22.23
CA ALA A 52 -3.25 11.55 20.88
C ALA A 52 -1.71 11.52 20.83
N SER A 53 -1.02 12.14 21.80
CA SER A 53 0.45 12.08 21.87
C SER A 53 0.97 10.66 22.11
N VAL A 54 0.35 9.91 23.02
CA VAL A 54 0.70 8.52 23.32
C VAL A 54 0.41 7.61 22.12
N LEU A 55 -0.67 7.84 21.37
CA LEU A 55 -0.95 7.15 20.10
C LEU A 55 0.17 7.38 19.07
N GLY A 56 0.80 8.56 19.05
CA GLY A 56 1.98 8.82 18.23
C GLY A 56 3.16 7.89 18.58
N VAL A 57 3.37 7.60 19.86
CA VAL A 57 4.38 6.62 20.31
C VAL A 57 4.05 5.22 19.81
N ARG A 58 2.77 4.82 19.82
CA ARG A 58 2.34 3.53 19.28
C ARG A 58 2.68 3.39 17.79
N VAL A 59 2.34 4.40 16.99
CA VAL A 59 2.63 4.39 15.54
C VAL A 59 4.14 4.34 15.29
N ALA A 60 4.94 5.07 16.06
CA ALA A 60 6.38 4.99 15.93
C ALA A 60 6.94 3.61 16.34
N ALA A 61 6.35 2.97 17.37
CA ALA A 61 6.70 1.60 17.76
C ALA A 61 6.31 0.55 16.68
N GLU A 62 5.22 0.77 15.94
CA GLU A 62 4.88 -0.05 14.76
C GLU A 62 5.93 0.10 13.66
N GLY A 63 6.43 1.32 13.44
CA GLY A 63 7.56 1.56 12.53
C GLY A 63 8.83 0.82 12.93
N LEU A 64 9.11 0.71 14.23
CA LEU A 64 10.21 -0.10 14.76
C LEU A 64 9.98 -1.60 14.61
N ALA A 65 8.72 -2.06 14.63
CA ALA A 65 8.39 -3.48 14.41
C ALA A 65 8.43 -3.89 12.93
N ASN A 66 8.61 -2.96 11.99
CA ASN A 66 8.60 -3.23 10.56
C ASN A 66 9.98 -3.67 10.04
N VAL A 67 10.11 -4.96 9.71
CA VAL A 67 11.31 -5.60 9.16
C VAL A 67 11.87 -4.90 7.92
N SER A 68 11.02 -4.39 7.03
CA SER A 68 11.47 -3.74 5.79
C SER A 68 12.29 -2.47 6.05
N ASN A 69 12.07 -1.79 7.18
CA ASN A 69 12.87 -0.61 7.56
C ASN A 69 14.32 -0.95 7.89
N PHE A 70 14.60 -2.20 8.27
CA PHE A 70 15.94 -2.68 8.66
C PHE A 70 16.63 -3.50 7.57
N ARG A 71 15.88 -3.99 6.57
CA ARG A 71 16.39 -4.77 5.43
C ARG A 71 16.48 -3.98 4.12
N ALA A 72 16.37 -2.66 4.18
CA ALA A 72 16.49 -1.82 3.00
C ALA A 72 17.87 -1.99 2.35
N ARG A 73 17.89 -1.91 1.02
CA ARG A 73 19.10 -2.08 0.20
C ARG A 73 19.25 -0.86 -0.70
N ASN A 74 20.48 -0.40 -0.86
CA ASN A 74 20.85 0.61 -1.84
C ASN A 74 21.67 -0.04 -2.96
N ALA A 75 21.48 0.41 -4.19
CA ALA A 75 22.32 0.04 -5.33
C ALA A 75 22.97 1.30 -5.91
N THR A 76 24.29 1.31 -5.95
CA THR A 76 25.07 2.44 -6.48
C THR A 76 25.84 2.02 -7.72
N SER A 77 26.01 2.95 -8.66
CA SER A 77 26.76 2.74 -9.91
C SER A 77 28.02 3.58 -9.89
N THR A 78 29.18 2.99 -10.22
CA THR A 78 30.42 3.76 -10.37
C THR A 78 30.41 4.69 -11.58
N ASN A 79 29.51 4.48 -12.55
CA ASN A 79 29.35 5.33 -13.72
C ASN A 79 27.88 5.36 -14.17
N THR A 80 27.14 6.33 -13.65
CA THR A 80 25.71 6.53 -13.93
C THR A 80 25.42 6.95 -15.37
N GLY A 81 26.42 7.39 -16.13
CA GLY A 81 26.30 7.65 -17.57
C GLY A 81 26.20 6.37 -18.42
N VAL A 82 26.65 5.23 -17.89
CA VAL A 82 26.52 3.92 -18.54
C VAL A 82 25.24 3.22 -18.06
N ALA A 83 25.04 3.14 -16.75
CA ALA A 83 23.82 2.57 -16.18
C ALA A 83 23.56 3.06 -14.75
N THR A 84 22.28 3.09 -14.38
CA THR A 84 21.82 3.31 -13.00
C THR A 84 21.18 2.04 -12.45
N ALA A 85 21.08 1.92 -11.13
CA ALA A 85 20.49 0.75 -10.49
C ALA A 85 19.68 1.13 -9.25
N THR A 86 18.74 0.25 -8.91
CA THR A 86 17.95 0.28 -7.68
C THR A 86 17.91 -1.15 -7.12
N ALA A 87 17.79 -1.27 -5.80
CA ALA A 87 17.68 -2.55 -5.12
C ALA A 87 16.42 -2.60 -4.26
N THR A 88 15.91 -3.81 -4.09
CA THR A 88 14.84 -4.14 -3.17
C THR A 88 15.41 -4.93 -1.99
N THR A 89 14.60 -5.18 -0.96
CA THR A 89 15.00 -6.00 0.20
C THR A 89 15.43 -7.43 -0.15
N ALA A 90 15.05 -7.94 -1.33
CA ALA A 90 15.46 -9.26 -1.82
C ALA A 90 16.87 -9.28 -2.45
N ALA A 91 17.48 -8.11 -2.66
CA ALA A 91 18.84 -8.05 -3.18
C ALA A 91 19.85 -8.45 -2.11
N GLU A 92 20.76 -9.35 -2.47
CA GLU A 92 21.90 -9.70 -1.63
C GLU A 92 22.99 -8.62 -1.76
N PRO A 93 23.67 -8.26 -0.65
CA PRO A 93 24.83 -7.38 -0.70
C PRO A 93 25.93 -7.96 -1.59
N GLY A 94 26.54 -7.11 -2.42
CA GLY A 94 27.57 -7.55 -3.35
C GLY A 94 27.83 -6.53 -4.44
N ALA A 95 28.78 -6.84 -5.31
CA ALA A 95 29.10 -6.01 -6.45
C ALA A 95 29.15 -6.84 -7.73
N PHE A 96 28.64 -6.29 -8.83
CA PHE A 96 28.71 -6.91 -10.15
C PHE A 96 29.09 -5.88 -11.20
N THR A 97 29.80 -6.34 -12.23
CA THR A 97 30.23 -5.48 -13.34
C THR A 97 29.20 -5.52 -14.47
N LEU A 98 28.96 -4.36 -15.06
CA LEU A 98 28.04 -4.16 -16.16
C LEU A 98 28.76 -3.43 -17.30
N SER A 99 28.64 -3.90 -18.54
CA SER A 99 29.08 -3.15 -19.73
C SER A 99 28.01 -3.20 -20.81
N VAL A 100 27.63 -2.06 -21.35
CA VAL A 100 26.56 -1.93 -22.34
C VAL A 100 27.17 -1.86 -23.73
N GLN A 101 26.82 -2.80 -24.60
CA GLN A 101 27.34 -2.86 -25.97
C GLN A 101 26.39 -2.22 -26.97
N GLN A 102 25.09 -2.32 -26.72
CA GLN A 102 24.03 -1.75 -27.55
C GLN A 102 22.81 -1.50 -26.69
N LEU A 103 22.15 -0.35 -26.89
CA LEU A 103 20.84 -0.09 -26.30
C LEU A 103 19.70 -0.67 -27.13
N ALA A 104 18.62 -1.07 -26.46
CA ALA A 104 17.38 -1.41 -27.12
C ALA A 104 16.81 -0.16 -27.81
N ALA A 105 16.35 -0.31 -29.05
CA ALA A 105 15.72 0.76 -29.82
C ALA A 105 14.34 0.32 -30.31
N ALA A 106 13.44 1.28 -30.41
CA ALA A 106 12.09 1.07 -30.89
C ALA A 106 12.07 1.19 -32.42
N GLN A 107 11.31 0.32 -33.09
CA GLN A 107 11.12 0.42 -34.53
C GLN A 107 10.36 1.70 -34.88
N GLN A 108 10.80 2.38 -35.95
CA GLN A 108 10.12 3.50 -36.58
C GLN A 108 10.13 3.33 -38.09
N ILE A 109 8.97 3.53 -38.70
CA ILE A 109 8.78 3.55 -40.16
C ILE A 109 8.04 4.82 -40.54
N SER A 110 8.02 5.13 -41.82
CA SER A 110 7.17 6.19 -42.35
C SER A 110 6.75 5.94 -43.79
N SER A 111 5.70 6.62 -44.25
CA SER A 111 5.18 6.49 -45.61
C SER A 111 6.21 6.94 -46.65
N ASP A 112 6.23 6.38 -47.85
CA ASP A 112 7.23 6.63 -48.91
C ASP A 112 7.72 8.11 -49.00
N PRO A 113 9.04 8.37 -48.91
CA PRO A 113 9.59 9.73 -49.05
C PRO A 113 9.44 10.31 -50.47
N ASP A 114 9.31 9.47 -51.50
CA ASP A 114 9.18 9.89 -52.90
C ASP A 114 7.71 10.03 -53.34
N ASN A 115 6.76 9.57 -52.51
CA ASN A 115 5.31 9.67 -52.74
C ASN A 115 4.61 10.24 -51.49
N VAL A 116 4.75 11.56 -51.31
CA VAL A 116 4.22 12.31 -50.16
C VAL A 116 2.75 12.72 -50.34
N PHE A 117 2.05 12.92 -49.23
CA PHE A 117 0.70 13.48 -49.24
C PHE A 117 0.77 15.01 -49.34
N THR A 118 -0.10 15.63 -50.15
CA THR A 118 -0.10 17.09 -50.34
C THR A 118 -1.09 17.83 -49.44
N ASP A 119 -1.93 17.09 -48.70
CA ASP A 119 -2.91 17.63 -47.74
C ASP A 119 -3.17 16.60 -46.65
N ASP A 120 -3.26 17.04 -45.40
CA ASP A 120 -3.44 16.20 -44.21
C ASP A 120 -4.87 16.25 -43.62
N LYS A 121 -5.76 17.05 -44.22
CA LYS A 121 -7.13 17.34 -43.81
C LYS A 121 -8.17 16.94 -44.85
N VAL A 122 -7.75 16.58 -46.06
CA VAL A 122 -8.63 16.03 -47.09
C VAL A 122 -8.80 14.52 -46.85
N ALA A 123 -10.02 14.03 -47.04
CA ALA A 123 -10.34 12.62 -46.94
C ALA A 123 -9.59 11.82 -48.01
N LEU A 124 -8.92 10.73 -47.61
CA LEU A 124 -8.12 9.92 -48.53
C LEU A 124 -8.98 8.97 -49.39
N ASN A 125 -10.27 8.84 -49.09
CA ASN A 125 -11.19 7.91 -49.76
C ASN A 125 -10.74 6.44 -49.71
N LEU A 126 -9.96 6.09 -48.68
CA LEU A 126 -9.58 4.72 -48.36
C LEU A 126 -10.62 4.11 -47.43
N GLU A 127 -11.11 2.90 -47.71
CA GLU A 127 -12.08 2.21 -46.87
C GLU A 127 -11.71 0.74 -46.70
N GLY A 128 -11.62 0.29 -45.46
CA GLY A 128 -11.17 -1.05 -45.14
C GLY A 128 -10.68 -1.19 -43.71
N GLN A 129 -9.86 -2.20 -43.48
CA GLN A 129 -9.31 -2.52 -42.18
C GLN A 129 -7.85 -2.92 -42.33
N ILE A 130 -7.01 -2.50 -41.38
CA ILE A 130 -5.62 -2.95 -41.26
C ILE A 130 -5.41 -3.61 -39.91
N ARG A 131 -4.38 -4.44 -39.81
CA ARG A 131 -3.88 -4.94 -38.53
C ARG A 131 -2.61 -4.21 -38.15
N VAL A 132 -2.58 -3.78 -36.90
CA VAL A 132 -1.38 -3.26 -36.24
C VAL A 132 -1.13 -4.18 -35.05
N ASN A 133 -0.06 -4.98 -35.14
CA ASN A 133 0.17 -6.12 -34.25
C ASN A 133 -1.08 -7.02 -34.17
N ASN A 134 -1.69 -7.14 -32.98
CA ASN A 134 -2.88 -7.96 -32.75
C ASN A 134 -4.19 -7.18 -32.82
N SER A 135 -4.15 -5.86 -33.01
CA SER A 135 -5.34 -4.99 -33.08
C SER A 135 -5.78 -4.73 -34.51
N THR A 136 -7.09 -4.70 -34.73
CA THR A 136 -7.70 -4.30 -36.00
C THR A 136 -8.06 -2.82 -35.95
N VAL A 137 -7.72 -2.08 -37.00
CA VAL A 137 -8.00 -0.65 -37.16
C VAL A 137 -8.87 -0.47 -38.40
N THR A 138 -10.09 0.02 -38.20
CA THR A 138 -11.01 0.34 -39.30
C THR A 138 -10.72 1.73 -39.85
N ILE A 139 -10.53 1.82 -41.17
CA ILE A 139 -10.33 3.06 -41.92
C ILE A 139 -11.60 3.35 -42.74
N ARG A 140 -12.08 4.59 -42.68
CA ARG A 140 -13.30 5.04 -43.35
C ARG A 140 -12.94 5.91 -44.54
N ALA A 141 -13.74 5.88 -45.60
CA ALA A 141 -13.54 6.73 -46.77
C ALA A 141 -13.42 8.23 -46.43
N THR A 142 -14.10 8.68 -45.37
CA THR A 142 -14.06 10.07 -44.89
C THR A 142 -12.82 10.42 -44.06
N ASP A 143 -12.02 9.43 -43.66
CA ASP A 143 -10.87 9.67 -42.79
C ASP A 143 -9.77 10.43 -43.54
N THR A 144 -9.23 11.44 -42.87
CA THR A 144 -8.04 12.19 -43.29
C THR A 144 -6.77 11.47 -42.83
N LEU A 145 -5.59 11.89 -43.31
CA LEU A 145 -4.31 11.36 -42.84
C LEU A 145 -4.16 11.49 -41.30
N ARG A 146 -4.67 12.58 -40.72
CA ARG A 146 -4.69 12.82 -39.27
C ARG A 146 -5.65 11.89 -38.53
N ASP A 147 -6.82 11.62 -39.09
CA ASP A 147 -7.78 10.69 -38.50
C ASP A 147 -7.20 9.28 -38.46
N ILE A 148 -6.55 8.85 -39.55
CA ILE A 148 -5.90 7.53 -39.64
C ILE A 148 -4.77 7.40 -38.60
N ALA A 149 -3.89 8.41 -38.51
CA ALA A 149 -2.84 8.44 -37.49
C ALA A 149 -3.42 8.36 -36.05
N SER A 150 -4.50 9.10 -35.80
CA SER A 150 -5.22 9.05 -34.51
C SER A 150 -5.82 7.68 -34.24
N ARG A 151 -6.46 7.04 -35.23
CA ARG A 151 -7.03 5.69 -35.09
C ARG A 151 -5.97 4.66 -34.77
N ILE A 152 -4.83 4.67 -35.48
CA ILE A 152 -3.71 3.76 -35.23
C ILE A 152 -3.18 3.94 -33.79
N SER A 153 -2.92 5.18 -33.38
CA SER A 153 -2.42 5.49 -32.03
C SER A 153 -3.39 5.07 -30.92
N ASN A 154 -4.69 5.18 -31.17
CA ASN A 154 -5.74 4.87 -30.20
C ASN A 154 -6.21 3.40 -30.26
N ALA A 155 -5.65 2.57 -31.14
CA ALA A 155 -6.02 1.16 -31.29
C ALA A 155 -5.52 0.25 -30.15
N GLY A 156 -4.74 0.79 -29.21
CA GLY A 156 -4.11 0.00 -28.14
C GLY A 156 -3.08 -1.01 -28.65
N ALA A 157 -2.57 -0.83 -29.87
CA ALA A 157 -1.71 -1.78 -30.57
C ALA A 157 -0.24 -1.74 -30.15
N GLY A 158 0.14 -0.87 -29.20
CA GLY A 158 1.54 -0.65 -28.84
C GLY A 158 2.34 0.19 -29.86
N VAL A 159 1.64 0.92 -30.74
CA VAL A 159 2.24 1.77 -31.79
C VAL A 159 1.65 3.18 -31.69
N SER A 160 2.50 4.19 -31.83
CA SER A 160 2.10 5.59 -31.99
C SER A 160 2.24 5.97 -33.46
N ALA A 161 1.28 6.71 -34.00
CA ALA A 161 1.29 7.22 -35.35
C ALA A 161 1.11 8.74 -35.37
N SER A 162 1.85 9.43 -36.23
CA SER A 162 1.81 10.87 -36.36
C SER A 162 1.94 11.31 -37.82
N VAL A 163 1.43 12.49 -38.12
CA VAL A 163 1.63 13.14 -39.42
C VAL A 163 2.76 14.16 -39.28
N LEU A 164 3.77 14.02 -40.12
CA LEU A 164 4.93 14.90 -40.21
C LEU A 164 4.82 15.75 -41.47
N GLU A 165 4.91 17.08 -41.33
CA GLU A 165 5.12 17.97 -42.48
C GLU A 165 6.63 18.05 -42.75
N THR A 166 7.09 17.39 -43.81
CA THR A 166 8.53 17.30 -44.15
C THR A 166 9.02 18.50 -44.95
N SER A 167 8.12 19.18 -45.63
CA SER A 167 8.31 20.45 -46.33
C SER A 167 6.96 21.16 -46.45
N PRO A 168 6.90 22.48 -46.72
CA PRO A 168 5.64 23.21 -46.78
C PRO A 168 4.63 22.54 -47.74
N GLY A 169 3.54 22.00 -47.19
CA GLY A 169 2.51 21.30 -47.97
C GLY A 169 2.83 19.84 -48.36
N GLU A 170 3.89 19.25 -47.82
CA GLU A 170 4.26 17.84 -48.01
C GLU A 170 4.21 17.10 -46.68
N PHE A 171 3.38 16.05 -46.61
CA PHE A 171 3.10 15.30 -45.40
C PHE A 171 3.45 13.83 -45.52
N ARG A 172 3.92 13.24 -44.43
CA ARG A 172 4.22 11.81 -44.30
C ARG A 172 3.60 11.25 -43.03
N LEU A 173 3.09 10.03 -43.11
CA LEU A 173 2.61 9.27 -41.95
C LEU A 173 3.79 8.53 -41.34
N SER A 174 4.11 8.77 -40.07
CA SER A 174 5.16 8.05 -39.34
C SER A 174 4.55 7.20 -38.23
N LEU A 175 5.01 5.95 -38.12
CA LEU A 175 4.61 5.01 -37.09
C LEU A 175 5.84 4.61 -36.28
N ARG A 176 5.71 4.60 -34.95
CA ARG A 176 6.77 4.22 -34.02
C ARG A 176 6.24 3.25 -32.95
N SER A 177 6.98 2.19 -32.68
CA SER A 177 6.71 1.29 -31.55
C SER A 177 6.80 2.04 -30.22
N LEU A 178 5.86 1.79 -29.30
CA LEU A 178 5.94 2.28 -27.93
C LEU A 178 6.92 1.46 -27.08
N GLN A 179 7.32 0.30 -27.56
CA GLN A 179 8.30 -0.58 -26.93
C GLN A 179 9.59 -0.65 -27.75
N THR A 180 10.71 -0.78 -27.05
CA THR A 180 12.00 -1.09 -27.66
C THR A 180 12.11 -2.60 -27.92
N GLY A 181 13.09 -3.02 -28.72
CA GLY A 181 13.37 -4.42 -29.00
C GLY A 181 13.30 -4.80 -30.47
N ALA A 182 13.89 -5.94 -30.81
CA ALA A 182 14.06 -6.43 -32.18
C ALA A 182 12.72 -6.76 -32.87
N ASN A 183 11.70 -7.15 -32.10
CA ASN A 183 10.41 -7.54 -32.66
C ASN A 183 9.63 -6.37 -33.29
N GLY A 184 9.84 -5.14 -32.79
CA GLY A 184 9.15 -3.95 -33.29
C GLY A 184 7.62 -4.10 -33.32
N PHE A 185 7.00 -3.70 -34.43
CA PHE A 185 5.59 -3.93 -34.72
C PHE A 185 5.39 -4.47 -36.13
N SER A 186 4.21 -5.04 -36.38
CA SER A 186 3.82 -5.52 -37.70
C SER A 186 2.56 -4.85 -38.21
N LEU A 187 2.54 -4.59 -39.51
CA LEU A 187 1.35 -4.20 -40.25
C LEU A 187 0.90 -5.34 -41.18
N ALA A 188 -0.40 -5.40 -41.44
CA ALA A 188 -0.98 -6.21 -42.52
C ALA A 188 -2.28 -5.57 -43.02
N ASN A 189 -2.59 -5.69 -44.31
CA ASN A 189 -3.96 -5.44 -44.74
C ASN A 189 -4.88 -6.49 -44.12
N ALA A 190 -6.06 -6.05 -43.70
CA ALA A 190 -7.11 -6.91 -43.15
C ALA A 190 -8.47 -6.60 -43.75
N SER A 191 -8.43 -6.17 -45.01
CA SER A 191 -9.57 -6.05 -45.90
C SER A 191 -9.19 -6.48 -47.31
N THR A 192 -10.18 -6.66 -48.18
CA THR A 192 -9.96 -6.89 -49.62
C THR A 192 -9.33 -5.70 -50.36
N THR A 193 -9.16 -4.56 -49.68
CA THR A 193 -8.50 -3.35 -50.17
C THR A 193 -7.09 -3.23 -49.59
N ASN A 194 -6.16 -2.76 -50.43
CA ASN A 194 -4.74 -2.57 -50.12
C ASN A 194 -4.53 -1.20 -49.45
N ILE A 195 -4.99 -1.07 -48.21
CA ILE A 195 -4.95 0.19 -47.46
C ILE A 195 -3.51 0.60 -47.16
N LEU A 196 -2.63 -0.34 -46.80
CA LEU A 196 -1.24 -0.02 -46.45
C LEU A 196 -0.47 0.56 -47.64
N GLU A 197 -0.71 0.04 -48.84
CA GLU A 197 -0.22 0.56 -50.11
C GLU A 197 -0.81 1.93 -50.41
N GLY A 198 -2.12 2.12 -50.20
CA GLY A 198 -2.78 3.42 -50.35
C GLY A 198 -2.31 4.48 -49.34
N LEU A 199 -1.72 4.05 -48.23
CA LEU A 199 -1.05 4.89 -47.24
C LEU A 199 0.46 5.08 -47.52
N ASN A 200 0.96 4.50 -48.62
CA ASN A 200 2.36 4.47 -48.99
C ASN A 200 3.28 3.91 -47.88
N LEU A 201 2.77 3.02 -47.00
CA LEU A 201 3.54 2.45 -45.89
C LEU A 201 4.28 1.15 -46.29
N VAL A 202 3.83 0.49 -47.36
CA VAL A 202 4.41 -0.76 -47.85
C VAL A 202 4.56 -0.75 -49.37
N ASP A 203 5.56 -1.48 -49.86
CA ASP A 203 5.87 -1.59 -51.28
C ASP A 203 4.89 -2.56 -51.97
N PRO A 204 4.12 -2.13 -52.98
CA PRO A 204 3.18 -3.01 -53.68
C PRO A 204 3.88 -4.22 -54.32
N GLY A 205 3.37 -5.43 -54.08
CA GLY A 205 3.89 -6.67 -54.68
C GLY A 205 5.21 -7.17 -54.11
N SER A 206 5.63 -6.64 -52.95
CA SER A 206 6.84 -7.04 -52.23
C SER A 206 6.62 -8.20 -51.24
N ASP A 207 5.52 -8.94 -51.40
CA ASP A 207 5.09 -9.98 -50.47
C ASP A 207 6.16 -11.05 -50.26
N ALA A 208 6.57 -11.20 -49.00
CA ALA A 208 7.51 -12.22 -48.58
C ALA A 208 6.88 -13.10 -47.49
N ILE A 209 7.34 -14.34 -47.37
CA ILE A 209 6.94 -15.22 -46.28
C ILE A 209 7.32 -14.57 -44.95
N ARG A 210 6.32 -14.39 -44.07
CA ARG A 210 6.51 -13.80 -42.75
C ARG A 210 6.97 -14.83 -41.74
N ASN A 211 6.22 -15.93 -41.61
CA ASN A 211 6.56 -17.02 -40.69
C ASN A 211 7.00 -18.24 -41.50
N ALA A 212 8.28 -18.31 -41.85
CA ALA A 212 8.83 -19.43 -42.59
C ALA A 212 8.93 -20.69 -41.71
N ILE A 213 8.62 -21.84 -42.30
CA ILE A 213 8.89 -23.17 -41.75
C ILE A 213 9.73 -23.96 -42.76
N THR A 214 10.25 -25.12 -42.39
CA THR A 214 11.00 -25.97 -43.32
C THR A 214 10.15 -26.30 -44.55
N ASN A 215 10.58 -25.83 -45.71
CA ASN A 215 9.90 -25.99 -47.01
C ASN A 215 8.44 -25.49 -47.01
N GLY A 216 8.14 -24.44 -46.24
CA GLY A 216 6.77 -23.97 -46.08
C GLY A 216 6.63 -22.59 -45.45
N ALA A 217 5.39 -22.20 -45.21
CA ALA A 217 5.02 -21.01 -44.46
C ALA A 217 3.93 -21.33 -43.44
N ALA A 218 3.83 -20.51 -42.40
CA ALA A 218 2.81 -20.66 -41.37
C ALA A 218 2.05 -19.35 -41.14
N SER A 219 0.81 -19.46 -40.66
CA SER A 219 0.06 -18.29 -40.17
C SER A 219 0.60 -17.82 -38.82
N ASN A 220 0.07 -16.71 -38.32
CA ASN A 220 0.15 -16.37 -36.91
C ASN A 220 -0.50 -17.46 -36.03
N ASN A 221 -0.27 -17.37 -34.72
CA ASN A 221 -0.88 -18.26 -33.74
C ASN A 221 -2.32 -17.82 -33.41
N PHE A 222 -3.20 -18.80 -33.22
CA PHE A 222 -4.61 -18.63 -32.89
C PHE A 222 -5.01 -19.57 -31.75
N ASN A 223 -5.92 -19.13 -30.89
CA ASN A 223 -6.36 -19.95 -29.73
C ASN A 223 -7.49 -20.94 -30.06
N VAL A 224 -8.06 -20.84 -31.26
CA VAL A 224 -9.17 -21.67 -31.73
C VAL A 224 -8.95 -21.95 -33.21
N ARG A 225 -9.28 -23.16 -33.65
CA ARG A 225 -9.08 -23.60 -35.04
C ARG A 225 -10.37 -23.80 -35.85
N VAL A 226 -11.53 -23.84 -35.18
CA VAL A 226 -12.85 -24.19 -35.76
C VAL A 226 -13.79 -22.99 -35.95
N LEU A 227 -13.40 -21.79 -35.53
CA LEU A 227 -14.20 -20.57 -35.73
C LEU A 227 -13.72 -19.83 -36.97
N PRO A 228 -14.60 -19.06 -37.66
CA PRO A 228 -14.21 -18.23 -38.78
C PRO A 228 -13.05 -17.31 -38.41
N VAL A 229 -12.00 -17.30 -39.24
CA VAL A 229 -10.76 -16.58 -38.94
C VAL A 229 -11.00 -15.07 -38.75
N GLY A 230 -11.93 -14.48 -39.49
CA GLY A 230 -12.31 -13.08 -39.35
C GLY A 230 -12.82 -12.75 -37.94
N GLN A 231 -13.50 -13.69 -37.27
CA GLN A 231 -13.89 -13.52 -35.87
C GLN A 231 -12.68 -13.60 -34.94
N LEU A 232 -11.75 -14.53 -35.19
CA LEU A 232 -10.52 -14.68 -34.40
C LEU A 232 -9.60 -13.46 -34.51
N LEU A 233 -9.59 -12.82 -35.68
CA LEU A 233 -8.87 -11.57 -35.94
C LEU A 233 -9.66 -10.33 -35.50
N ASN A 234 -10.88 -10.48 -34.99
CA ASN A 234 -11.77 -9.37 -34.63
C ASN A 234 -11.95 -8.36 -35.79
N LEU A 235 -12.23 -8.87 -36.99
CA LEU A 235 -12.54 -8.06 -38.16
C LEU A 235 -14.01 -7.64 -38.14
N GLY A 236 -14.29 -6.43 -38.61
CA GLY A 236 -15.65 -5.98 -38.91
C GLY A 236 -16.30 -6.83 -40.02
N THR A 237 -17.61 -6.69 -40.20
CA THR A 237 -18.39 -7.54 -41.13
C THR A 237 -18.31 -7.12 -42.61
N ALA A 238 -17.72 -5.96 -42.91
CA ALA A 238 -17.56 -5.43 -44.25
C ALA A 238 -16.11 -5.57 -44.73
N ASN A 239 -15.94 -5.82 -46.03
CA ASN A 239 -14.64 -5.96 -46.70
C ASN A 239 -13.69 -6.97 -46.04
N VAL A 240 -14.20 -8.02 -45.39
CA VAL A 240 -13.38 -9.08 -44.79
C VAL A 240 -12.54 -9.75 -45.88
N PRO A 241 -11.23 -10.02 -45.64
CA PRO A 241 -10.36 -10.64 -46.63
C PRO A 241 -10.96 -11.92 -47.18
N SER A 242 -11.09 -11.96 -48.50
CA SER A 242 -11.60 -13.08 -49.27
C SER A 242 -11.07 -12.99 -50.70
N GLY A 243 -10.89 -14.13 -51.36
CA GLY A 243 -10.38 -14.17 -52.73
C GLY A 243 -9.78 -15.50 -53.11
N THR A 244 -9.21 -15.55 -54.32
CA THR A 244 -8.43 -16.70 -54.78
C THR A 244 -6.96 -16.45 -54.48
N VAL A 245 -6.38 -17.34 -53.69
CA VAL A 245 -4.96 -17.37 -53.37
C VAL A 245 -4.27 -18.37 -54.28
N ALA A 246 -3.17 -17.97 -54.91
CA ALA A 246 -2.30 -18.90 -55.63
C ALA A 246 -1.15 -19.36 -54.72
N ILE A 247 -0.95 -20.66 -54.63
CA ILE A 247 0.15 -21.29 -53.89
C ILE A 247 0.97 -22.08 -54.89
N ALA A 248 2.23 -21.69 -55.08
CA ALA A 248 3.13 -22.36 -56.00
C ALA A 248 4.31 -23.04 -55.29
N ASN A 249 4.77 -24.14 -55.89
CA ASN A 249 6.01 -24.82 -55.56
C ASN A 249 6.87 -24.97 -56.84
N GLY A 250 7.98 -25.70 -56.77
CA GLY A 250 8.88 -25.93 -57.92
C GLY A 250 8.24 -26.73 -59.06
N SER A 251 7.12 -27.40 -58.81
CA SER A 251 6.44 -28.30 -59.74
C SER A 251 5.17 -27.71 -60.36
N GLY A 252 4.65 -26.58 -59.86
CA GLY A 252 3.44 -25.94 -60.37
C GLY A 252 2.76 -25.02 -59.36
N SER A 253 1.52 -24.61 -59.67
CA SER A 253 0.71 -23.74 -58.80
C SER A 253 -0.72 -24.26 -58.67
N ILE A 254 -1.31 -24.05 -57.51
CA ILE A 254 -2.72 -24.32 -57.22
C ILE A 254 -3.42 -23.01 -56.85
N ASN A 255 -4.70 -22.92 -57.19
CA ASN A 255 -5.57 -21.80 -56.84
C ASN A 255 -6.60 -22.25 -55.80
N VAL A 256 -6.73 -21.50 -54.71
CA VAL A 256 -7.60 -21.84 -53.58
C VAL A 256 -8.49 -20.64 -53.27
N ALA A 257 -9.80 -20.81 -53.32
CA ALA A 257 -10.74 -19.80 -52.87
C ALA A 257 -10.81 -19.82 -51.34
N ILE A 258 -10.50 -18.71 -50.70
CA ILE A 258 -10.52 -18.55 -49.24
C ILE A 258 -11.37 -17.33 -48.87
N ASP A 259 -12.20 -17.46 -47.84
CA ASP A 259 -13.03 -16.39 -47.28
C ASP A 259 -12.96 -16.41 -45.76
N LEU A 260 -12.25 -15.43 -45.18
CA LEU A 260 -12.04 -15.38 -43.73
C LEU A 260 -13.33 -15.05 -42.96
N SER A 261 -14.40 -14.58 -43.62
CA SER A 261 -15.67 -14.29 -42.93
C SER A 261 -16.44 -15.56 -42.57
N THR A 262 -16.21 -16.66 -43.31
CA THR A 262 -16.95 -17.91 -43.18
C THR A 262 -16.09 -19.11 -42.82
N GLN A 263 -14.81 -19.11 -43.20
CA GLN A 263 -13.93 -20.27 -43.04
C GLN A 263 -13.04 -20.20 -41.79
N SER A 264 -12.92 -21.33 -41.11
CA SER A 264 -11.97 -21.56 -40.01
C SER A 264 -10.58 -22.00 -40.50
N LEU A 265 -9.60 -22.14 -39.60
CA LEU A 265 -8.28 -22.65 -39.96
C LEU A 265 -8.36 -24.08 -40.52
N GLU A 266 -9.23 -24.92 -39.96
CA GLU A 266 -9.45 -26.29 -40.45
C GLU A 266 -10.08 -26.30 -41.85
N ASP A 267 -11.05 -25.41 -42.10
CA ASP A 267 -11.69 -25.27 -43.41
C ASP A 267 -10.69 -24.82 -44.47
N ILE A 268 -9.82 -23.85 -44.12
CA ILE A 268 -8.78 -23.34 -45.02
C ILE A 268 -7.77 -24.44 -45.34
N ALA A 269 -7.30 -25.18 -44.34
CA ALA A 269 -6.38 -26.30 -44.56
C ALA A 269 -7.01 -27.37 -45.47
N ALA A 270 -8.29 -27.71 -45.26
CA ALA A 270 -9.03 -28.66 -46.09
C ALA A 270 -9.20 -28.16 -47.54
N ALA A 271 -9.49 -26.87 -47.73
CA ALA A 271 -9.62 -26.24 -49.05
C ALA A 271 -8.30 -26.31 -49.83
N ILE A 272 -7.17 -26.00 -49.18
CA ILE A 272 -5.84 -26.10 -49.79
C ILE A 272 -5.54 -27.55 -50.19
N ASN A 273 -5.75 -28.53 -49.30
CA ASN A 273 -5.51 -29.95 -49.59
C ASN A 273 -6.40 -30.48 -50.72
N THR A 274 -7.66 -30.02 -50.78
CA THR A 274 -8.58 -30.38 -51.85
C THR A 274 -8.08 -29.85 -53.19
N ALA A 275 -7.68 -28.58 -53.26
CA ALA A 275 -7.11 -27.98 -54.48
C ALA A 275 -5.80 -28.66 -54.90
N ALA A 276 -4.92 -28.99 -53.96
CA ALA A 276 -3.69 -29.72 -54.23
C ALA A 276 -3.96 -31.10 -54.83
N SER A 277 -4.87 -31.87 -54.24
CA SER A 277 -5.23 -33.20 -54.74
C SER A 277 -5.85 -33.15 -56.14
N GLY A 278 -6.71 -32.17 -56.41
CA GLY A 278 -7.33 -31.97 -57.72
C GLY A 278 -6.34 -31.57 -58.81
N ALA A 279 -5.25 -30.88 -58.45
CA ALA A 279 -4.17 -30.50 -59.35
C ALA A 279 -3.03 -31.53 -59.42
N GLY A 280 -3.07 -32.61 -58.63
CA GLY A 280 -1.96 -33.57 -58.50
C GLY A 280 -0.69 -32.96 -57.90
N SER A 281 -0.81 -31.89 -57.11
CA SER A 281 0.31 -31.19 -56.48
C SER A 281 0.67 -31.84 -55.13
N ALA A 282 1.95 -31.79 -54.77
CA ALA A 282 2.45 -32.24 -53.46
C ALA A 282 2.20 -31.23 -52.33
N ILE A 283 1.70 -30.03 -52.64
CA ILE A 283 1.37 -29.01 -51.65
C ILE A 283 0.40 -29.59 -50.62
N SER A 284 0.66 -29.31 -49.34
CA SER A 284 -0.21 -29.74 -48.24
C SER A 284 -0.39 -28.62 -47.23
N ALA A 285 -1.52 -28.63 -46.53
CA ALA A 285 -1.80 -27.73 -45.43
C ALA A 285 -2.30 -28.50 -44.19
N THR A 286 -1.87 -28.08 -43.02
CA THR A 286 -2.31 -28.67 -41.74
C THR A 286 -2.54 -27.59 -40.70
N VAL A 287 -3.37 -27.88 -39.71
CA VAL A 287 -3.49 -27.03 -38.51
C VAL A 287 -2.66 -27.67 -37.40
N ALA A 288 -1.52 -27.09 -37.10
CA ALA A 288 -0.59 -27.58 -36.09
C ALA A 288 -0.89 -26.95 -34.72
N GLU A 289 -0.93 -27.77 -33.66
CA GLU A 289 -0.95 -27.30 -32.27
C GLU A 289 0.50 -27.14 -31.78
N VAL A 290 0.92 -25.89 -31.55
CA VAL A 290 2.32 -25.54 -31.26
C VAL A 290 2.62 -25.45 -29.76
N SER A 291 1.57 -25.25 -28.98
CA SER A 291 1.52 -25.40 -27.53
C SER A 291 0.07 -25.65 -27.14
N GLN A 292 -0.16 -26.05 -25.88
CA GLN A 292 -1.52 -26.38 -25.41
C GLN A 292 -2.52 -25.26 -25.73
N GLY A 293 -3.49 -25.55 -26.60
CA GLY A 293 -4.54 -24.61 -27.00
C GLY A 293 -4.11 -23.52 -28.00
N VAL A 294 -2.92 -23.60 -28.59
CA VAL A 294 -2.41 -22.63 -29.57
C VAL A 294 -2.16 -23.32 -30.91
N TYR A 295 -2.84 -22.85 -31.95
CA TYR A 295 -2.88 -23.43 -33.28
C TYR A 295 -2.33 -22.48 -34.33
N ARG A 296 -1.77 -23.00 -35.41
CA ARG A 296 -1.45 -22.24 -36.62
C ARG A 296 -1.69 -23.08 -37.87
N LEU A 297 -2.03 -22.43 -38.97
CA LEU A 297 -2.06 -23.04 -40.30
C LEU A 297 -0.61 -23.18 -40.79
N GLU A 298 -0.20 -24.37 -41.20
CA GLU A 298 1.08 -24.64 -41.85
C GLU A 298 0.83 -25.09 -43.28
N ILE A 299 1.49 -24.44 -44.25
CA ILE A 299 1.42 -24.74 -45.68
C ILE A 299 2.80 -25.21 -46.12
N ASN A 300 2.91 -26.44 -46.60
CA ASN A 300 4.15 -27.05 -47.06
C ASN A 300 4.13 -27.22 -48.58
N SER A 301 5.27 -26.96 -49.24
CA SER A 301 5.43 -27.10 -50.68
C SER A 301 5.41 -28.57 -51.16
N GLY A 302 5.78 -29.50 -50.27
CA GLY A 302 5.76 -30.95 -50.50
C GLY A 302 6.84 -31.49 -51.43
N ASP A 303 7.52 -30.63 -52.19
CA ASP A 303 8.60 -30.99 -53.13
C ASP A 303 9.99 -30.50 -52.68
N GLY A 304 10.07 -29.89 -51.49
CA GLY A 304 11.32 -29.35 -50.93
C GLY A 304 11.72 -27.98 -51.46
N SER A 305 10.94 -27.37 -52.37
CA SER A 305 11.13 -25.98 -52.79
C SER A 305 10.57 -24.99 -51.76
N ALA A 306 11.00 -23.73 -51.82
CA ALA A 306 10.33 -22.66 -51.08
C ALA A 306 9.02 -22.30 -51.79
N PRO A 307 7.88 -22.27 -51.09
CA PRO A 307 6.62 -21.89 -51.72
C PRO A 307 6.64 -20.40 -52.12
N SER A 308 5.90 -20.05 -53.16
CA SER A 308 5.55 -18.66 -53.44
C SER A 308 4.03 -18.48 -53.40
N PHE A 309 3.61 -17.27 -53.03
CA PHE A 309 2.23 -16.93 -52.79
C PHE A 309 1.82 -15.74 -53.66
N THR A 310 0.57 -15.75 -54.12
CA THR A 310 -0.08 -14.57 -54.68
C THR A 310 -1.41 -14.39 -53.98
N ASP A 311 -1.59 -13.25 -53.32
CA ASP A 311 -2.67 -13.00 -52.38
C ASP A 311 -3.41 -11.68 -52.69
N ALA A 312 -4.09 -11.63 -53.83
CA ALA A 312 -4.80 -10.42 -54.25
C ALA A 312 -5.95 -10.00 -53.31
N GLY A 313 -6.39 -10.88 -52.40
CA GLY A 313 -7.47 -10.63 -51.44
C GLY A 313 -7.00 -10.35 -50.01
N ASN A 314 -5.68 -10.22 -49.79
CA ASN A 314 -5.03 -10.03 -48.48
C ASN A 314 -5.38 -11.10 -47.43
N VAL A 315 -5.74 -12.30 -47.88
CA VAL A 315 -6.13 -13.42 -47.03
C VAL A 315 -4.92 -13.95 -46.26
N LEU A 316 -3.84 -14.25 -46.99
CA LEU A 316 -2.59 -14.76 -46.43
C LEU A 316 -1.85 -13.67 -45.64
N GLU A 317 -1.94 -12.40 -46.05
CA GLU A 317 -1.39 -11.28 -45.29
C GLU A 317 -2.11 -11.12 -43.94
N ALA A 318 -3.44 -11.13 -43.93
CA ALA A 318 -4.24 -11.05 -42.70
C ALA A 318 -4.03 -12.25 -41.76
N LEU A 319 -3.83 -13.44 -42.32
CA LEU A 319 -3.42 -14.64 -41.57
C LEU A 319 -1.99 -14.55 -41.02
N GLY A 320 -1.16 -13.64 -41.53
CA GLY A 320 0.25 -13.49 -41.19
C GLY A 320 1.16 -14.52 -41.85
N VAL A 321 0.73 -15.16 -42.92
CA VAL A 321 1.56 -16.07 -43.73
C VAL A 321 2.58 -15.27 -44.54
N VAL A 322 2.12 -14.19 -45.16
CA VAL A 322 2.96 -13.24 -45.90
C VAL A 322 2.96 -11.86 -45.23
N ARG A 323 3.89 -11.01 -45.65
CA ARG A 323 3.96 -9.59 -45.31
C ARG A 323 4.54 -8.80 -46.47
N SER A 324 4.08 -7.57 -46.65
CA SER A 324 4.71 -6.60 -47.55
C SER A 324 5.94 -5.97 -46.88
N ALA A 325 6.92 -5.58 -47.68
CA ALA A 325 8.06 -4.77 -47.22
C ALA A 325 7.61 -3.34 -46.93
N TYR A 326 8.18 -2.72 -45.89
CA TYR A 326 7.93 -1.30 -45.62
C TYR A 326 8.68 -0.43 -46.63
N THR A 327 8.02 0.61 -47.13
CA THR A 327 8.62 1.60 -48.06
C THR A 327 9.83 2.30 -47.45
N GLN A 328 9.74 2.68 -46.17
CA GLN A 328 10.81 3.37 -45.45
C GLN A 328 10.90 2.94 -43.99
N VAL A 329 12.06 2.40 -43.59
CA VAL A 329 12.39 2.07 -42.20
C VAL A 329 13.39 3.09 -41.66
N ASP A 330 12.90 4.07 -40.90
CA ASP A 330 13.73 5.14 -40.32
C ASP A 330 14.61 4.63 -39.18
N GLN A 331 14.09 3.67 -38.41
CA GLN A 331 14.83 3.00 -37.33
C GLN A 331 14.36 1.55 -37.20
N ALA A 332 15.29 0.60 -37.32
CA ALA A 332 15.00 -0.79 -36.99
C ALA A 332 14.86 -0.96 -35.47
N GLY A 333 13.89 -1.78 -35.05
CA GLY A 333 13.85 -2.28 -33.67
C GLY A 333 15.08 -3.15 -33.40
N ARG A 334 15.67 -3.02 -32.21
CA ARG A 334 16.78 -3.86 -31.76
C ARG A 334 16.73 -4.05 -30.26
N ASP A 335 17.24 -5.18 -29.80
CA ASP A 335 17.38 -5.49 -28.38
C ASP A 335 18.62 -4.81 -27.79
N ALA A 336 18.60 -4.60 -26.47
CA ALA A 336 19.76 -4.25 -25.70
C ALA A 336 20.69 -5.47 -25.59
N LEU A 337 21.98 -5.24 -25.80
CA LEU A 337 23.04 -6.22 -25.60
C LEU A 337 24.03 -5.65 -24.58
N PHE A 338 24.23 -6.38 -23.49
CA PHE A 338 25.11 -5.96 -22.40
C PHE A 338 25.70 -7.18 -21.70
N LYS A 339 26.72 -6.96 -20.90
CA LYS A 339 27.36 -8.01 -20.10
C LYS A 339 27.15 -7.78 -18.62
N VAL A 340 26.81 -8.84 -17.89
CA VAL A 340 26.82 -8.88 -16.43
C VAL A 340 27.91 -9.85 -15.98
N ASN A 341 28.92 -9.37 -15.25
CA ASN A 341 30.10 -10.16 -14.87
C ASN A 341 30.77 -10.85 -16.07
N GLY A 342 30.73 -10.21 -17.24
CA GLY A 342 31.29 -10.73 -18.50
C GLY A 342 30.36 -11.66 -19.30
N ILE A 343 29.20 -12.05 -18.76
CA ILE A 343 28.20 -12.92 -19.42
C ILE A 343 27.28 -12.06 -20.29
N ASP A 344 27.13 -12.42 -21.56
CA ASP A 344 26.24 -11.73 -22.50
C ASP A 344 24.76 -11.91 -22.13
N VAL A 345 24.04 -10.80 -22.13
CA VAL A 345 22.61 -10.73 -21.82
C VAL A 345 21.91 -9.91 -22.91
N VAL A 346 20.78 -10.42 -23.39
CA VAL A 346 19.92 -9.75 -24.36
C VAL A 346 18.57 -9.45 -23.72
N ARG A 347 18.08 -8.23 -23.88
CA ARG A 347 16.75 -7.80 -23.41
C ARG A 347 16.11 -6.86 -24.41
N SER A 348 14.80 -6.95 -24.56
CA SER A 348 14.06 -6.04 -25.44
C SER A 348 13.95 -4.61 -24.88
N THR A 349 14.31 -4.38 -23.60
CA THR A 349 14.19 -3.08 -22.92
C THR A 349 15.51 -2.60 -22.35
N ASN A 350 15.63 -1.29 -22.17
CA ASN A 350 16.76 -0.67 -21.47
C ASN A 350 16.58 -0.65 -19.94
N THR A 351 15.41 -1.02 -19.42
CA THR A 351 15.21 -1.26 -17.98
C THR A 351 15.08 -2.76 -17.76
N VAL A 352 15.93 -3.30 -16.91
CA VAL A 352 16.12 -4.74 -16.71
C VAL A 352 15.99 -5.06 -15.23
N SER A 353 15.06 -5.95 -14.89
CA SER A 353 14.73 -6.32 -13.50
C SER A 353 14.76 -7.83 -13.23
N ASP A 354 15.10 -8.63 -14.24
CA ASP A 354 14.95 -10.09 -14.25
C ASP A 354 16.30 -10.83 -14.39
N VAL A 355 17.42 -10.11 -14.28
CA VAL A 355 18.76 -10.69 -14.43
C VAL A 355 19.43 -10.96 -13.08
N ILE A 356 19.25 -10.06 -12.10
CA ILE A 356 19.77 -10.22 -10.74
C ILE A 356 18.58 -10.06 -9.79
N THR A 357 18.36 -11.07 -8.94
CA THR A 357 17.24 -11.06 -7.99
C THR A 357 17.27 -9.80 -7.12
N GLY A 358 16.14 -9.11 -7.10
CA GLY A 358 15.97 -7.91 -6.27
C GLY A 358 16.65 -6.65 -6.78
N VAL A 359 17.32 -6.68 -7.93
CA VAL A 359 18.00 -5.52 -8.53
C VAL A 359 17.34 -5.15 -9.86
N THR A 360 17.07 -3.86 -10.04
CA THR A 360 16.64 -3.31 -11.33
C THR A 360 17.66 -2.28 -11.80
N PHE A 361 18.17 -2.43 -13.01
CA PHE A 361 19.09 -1.46 -13.62
C PHE A 361 18.55 -0.90 -14.93
N SER A 362 18.87 0.37 -15.18
CA SER A 362 18.55 1.08 -16.41
C SER A 362 19.82 1.37 -17.18
N LEU A 363 19.87 0.91 -18.44
CA LEU A 363 20.95 1.12 -19.38
C LEU A 363 20.80 2.52 -20.01
N VAL A 364 21.82 3.35 -19.89
CA VAL A 364 21.75 4.78 -20.23
C VAL A 364 22.49 5.10 -21.53
N SER A 365 23.64 4.47 -21.78
CA SER A 365 24.46 4.77 -22.96
C SER A 365 25.27 3.56 -23.42
N ASP A 366 25.39 3.42 -24.73
CA ASP A 366 26.30 2.51 -25.46
C ASP A 366 27.42 3.27 -26.19
N ALA A 367 27.57 4.58 -25.97
CA ALA A 367 28.53 5.44 -26.68
C ALA A 367 30.00 5.05 -26.49
N ALA A 368 30.30 4.24 -25.47
CA ALA A 368 31.59 3.62 -25.24
C ALA A 368 31.37 2.15 -24.83
N PRO A 369 31.25 1.21 -25.78
CA PRO A 369 30.82 -0.17 -25.50
C PRO A 369 31.82 -0.98 -24.65
N THR A 370 33.02 -0.45 -24.45
CA THR A 370 34.05 -0.99 -23.55
C THR A 370 34.01 -0.37 -22.14
N ALA A 371 33.20 0.68 -21.92
CA ALA A 371 33.05 1.28 -20.61
C ALA A 371 32.28 0.32 -19.69
N THR A 372 32.91 0.00 -18.56
CA THR A 372 32.31 -0.82 -17.51
C THR A 372 31.83 0.08 -16.38
N THR A 373 30.74 -0.30 -15.75
CA THR A 373 30.35 0.21 -14.44
C THR A 373 30.23 -0.94 -13.45
N THR A 374 30.54 -0.69 -12.18
CA THR A 374 30.28 -1.63 -11.10
C THR A 374 29.03 -1.16 -10.39
N ILE A 375 28.05 -2.04 -10.28
CA ILE A 375 26.89 -1.83 -9.42
C ILE A 375 27.20 -2.48 -8.09
N SER A 376 27.15 -1.69 -7.01
CA SER A 376 27.35 -2.13 -5.64
C SER A 376 26.04 -2.07 -4.86
N VAL A 377 25.59 -3.22 -4.38
CA VAL A 377 24.44 -3.36 -3.48
C VAL A 377 24.94 -3.37 -2.04
N THR A 378 24.46 -2.44 -1.23
CA THR A 378 24.79 -2.31 0.19
C THR A 378 23.53 -2.26 1.05
N SER A 379 23.67 -2.54 2.34
CA SER A 379 22.60 -2.21 3.30
C SER A 379 22.33 -0.71 3.29
N ASP A 380 21.05 -0.35 3.40
CA ASP A 380 20.60 1.02 3.56
C ASP A 380 20.03 1.19 4.97
N SER A 381 20.80 1.85 5.84
CA SER A 381 20.41 2.10 7.23
C SER A 381 19.52 3.33 7.40
N GLU A 382 19.26 4.12 6.36
CA GLU A 382 18.55 5.40 6.49
C GLU A 382 17.12 5.20 7.02
N ALA A 383 16.40 4.21 6.47
CA ALA A 383 15.06 3.87 6.93
C ALA A 383 15.03 3.42 8.41
N ALA A 384 16.01 2.61 8.82
CA ALA A 384 16.14 2.15 10.21
C ALA A 384 16.43 3.31 11.18
N VAL A 385 17.37 4.20 10.81
CA VAL A 385 17.70 5.40 11.61
C VAL A 385 16.48 6.31 11.73
N ASN A 386 15.75 6.54 10.64
CA ASN A 386 14.53 7.36 10.65
C ASN A 386 13.42 6.75 11.50
N ALA A 387 13.26 5.43 11.50
CA ALA A 387 12.29 4.75 12.36
C ALA A 387 12.64 4.93 13.85
N VAL A 388 13.91 4.79 14.22
CA VAL A 388 14.39 5.03 15.59
C VAL A 388 14.22 6.49 16.00
N GLN A 389 14.58 7.43 15.13
CA GLN A 389 14.41 8.86 15.39
C GLN A 389 12.92 9.21 15.60
N SER A 390 12.03 8.68 14.77
CA SER A 390 10.59 8.90 14.90
C SER A 390 10.04 8.41 16.25
N PHE A 391 10.55 7.29 16.76
CA PHE A 391 10.19 6.81 18.10
C PHE A 391 10.69 7.73 19.20
N VAL A 392 11.94 8.18 19.11
CA VAL A 392 12.53 9.15 20.05
C VAL A 392 11.71 10.45 20.07
N ASP A 393 11.33 10.97 18.90
CA ASP A 393 10.56 12.19 18.77
C ASP A 393 9.14 12.06 19.32
N ALA A 394 8.45 10.95 19.03
CA ALA A 394 7.12 10.69 19.56
C ALA A 394 7.13 10.54 21.10
N TYR A 395 8.13 9.83 21.64
CA TYR A 395 8.33 9.71 23.08
C TYR A 395 8.57 11.09 23.72
N ASN A 396 9.48 11.89 23.14
CA ASN A 396 9.83 13.21 23.65
C ASN A 396 8.67 14.20 23.55
N THR A 397 7.87 14.12 22.49
CA THR A 397 6.63 14.90 22.34
C THR A 397 5.65 14.59 23.48
N THR A 398 5.49 13.31 23.82
CA THR A 398 4.62 12.89 24.93
C THR A 398 5.16 13.36 26.28
N LYS A 399 6.48 13.25 26.51
CA LYS A 399 7.12 13.80 27.72
C LYS A 399 6.94 15.31 27.83
N GLY A 400 7.13 16.06 26.74
CA GLY A 400 6.88 17.50 26.70
C GLY A 400 5.42 17.86 26.99
N PHE A 401 4.46 17.08 26.50
CA PHE A 401 3.04 17.24 26.83
C PHE A 401 2.79 17.08 28.33
N ILE A 402 3.31 16.00 28.93
CA ILE A 402 3.19 15.73 30.37
C ILE A 402 3.81 16.86 31.18
N GLN A 403 5.03 17.28 30.85
CA GLN A 403 5.71 18.37 31.53
C GLN A 403 4.91 19.69 31.47
N ARG A 404 4.24 19.97 30.35
CA ARG A 404 3.42 21.18 30.17
C ARG A 404 2.10 21.14 30.93
N PHE A 405 1.40 20.01 30.94
CA PHE A 405 0.02 19.93 31.44
C PHE A 405 -0.12 19.28 32.81
N ALA A 406 0.90 18.57 33.31
CA ALA A 406 0.86 17.86 34.58
C ALA A 406 1.87 18.34 35.62
N SER A 407 2.66 19.37 35.32
CA SER A 407 3.63 19.97 36.25
C SER A 407 3.17 21.31 36.81
N PHE A 408 3.81 21.76 37.88
CA PHE A 408 3.68 23.12 38.39
C PHE A 408 4.72 24.02 37.72
N ASN A 409 4.27 25.11 37.08
CA ASN A 409 5.17 26.11 36.53
C ASN A 409 5.49 27.15 37.62
N SER A 410 6.76 27.16 38.06
CA SER A 410 7.24 28.05 39.11
C SER A 410 7.36 29.51 38.70
N GLU A 411 7.44 29.82 37.41
CA GLU A 411 7.61 31.19 36.91
C GLU A 411 6.31 31.99 36.98
N ASN A 412 5.19 31.37 36.62
CA ASN A 412 3.87 32.01 36.65
C ASN A 412 2.97 31.50 37.79
N GLN A 413 3.50 30.61 38.65
CA GLN A 413 2.78 29.97 39.77
C GLN A 413 1.50 29.23 39.35
N GLN A 414 1.46 28.71 38.13
CA GLN A 414 0.29 27.99 37.61
C GLN A 414 0.52 26.47 37.62
N ALA A 415 -0.44 25.76 38.20
CA ALA A 415 -0.53 24.31 38.09
C ALA A 415 -1.09 23.92 36.72
N GLY A 416 -0.46 22.93 36.08
CA GLY A 416 -1.02 22.29 34.89
C GLY A 416 -2.38 21.65 35.17
N VAL A 417 -3.25 21.62 34.17
CA VAL A 417 -4.64 21.12 34.28
C VAL A 417 -4.75 19.64 34.70
N LEU A 418 -3.71 18.85 34.44
CA LEU A 418 -3.58 17.43 34.79
C LEU A 418 -2.67 17.19 36.00
N LEU A 419 -2.26 18.23 36.75
CA LEU A 419 -1.43 18.05 37.93
C LEU A 419 -2.12 17.13 38.94
N GLY A 420 -1.44 16.03 39.27
CA GLY A 420 -1.95 14.99 40.19
C GLY A 420 -2.97 14.02 39.58
N ASP A 421 -3.21 14.05 38.27
CA ASP A 421 -4.08 13.06 37.62
C ASP A 421 -3.37 11.69 37.55
N SER A 422 -4.04 10.64 38.04
CA SER A 422 -3.50 9.28 38.05
C SER A 422 -3.22 8.72 36.65
N SER A 423 -3.94 9.21 35.63
CA SER A 423 -3.71 8.76 34.25
C SER A 423 -2.32 9.18 33.74
N VAL A 424 -1.82 10.35 34.18
CA VAL A 424 -0.48 10.82 33.82
C VAL A 424 0.58 9.89 34.42
N LEU A 425 0.45 9.54 35.71
CA LEU A 425 1.37 8.61 36.36
C LEU A 425 1.39 7.22 35.69
N GLY A 426 0.22 6.76 35.23
CA GLY A 426 0.12 5.53 34.43
C GLY A 426 0.92 5.61 33.14
N VAL A 427 0.77 6.71 32.38
CA VAL A 427 1.56 6.94 31.15
C VAL A 427 3.05 7.02 31.47
N GLU A 428 3.46 7.75 32.50
CA GLU A 428 4.87 7.86 32.88
C GLU A 428 5.49 6.53 33.30
N SER A 429 4.73 5.69 34.03
CA SER A 429 5.17 4.36 34.43
C SER A 429 5.36 3.45 33.23
N VAL A 430 4.42 3.47 32.26
CA VAL A 430 4.54 2.70 31.02
C VAL A 430 5.74 3.18 30.21
N LEU A 431 5.88 4.48 29.96
CA LEU A 431 6.97 5.06 29.19
C LEU A 431 8.34 4.79 29.84
N GLY A 432 8.47 4.97 31.16
CA GLY A 432 9.70 4.64 31.88
C GLY A 432 10.02 3.14 31.88
N GLY A 433 8.97 2.31 31.93
CA GLY A 433 9.07 0.87 31.75
C GLY A 433 9.57 0.47 30.37
N LEU A 434 9.19 1.19 29.31
CA LEU A 434 9.67 0.90 27.95
C LEU A 434 11.17 1.07 27.83
N VAL A 435 11.71 2.19 28.30
CA VAL A 435 13.13 2.51 28.07
C VAL A 435 14.08 1.67 28.94
N SER A 436 13.57 1.14 30.06
CA SER A 436 14.32 0.26 30.95
C SER A 436 14.20 -1.23 30.61
N ARG A 437 13.42 -1.59 29.58
CA ARG A 437 13.26 -2.99 29.16
C ARG A 437 14.55 -3.58 28.63
N SER A 438 14.76 -4.83 29.00
CA SER A 438 15.75 -5.68 28.37
C SER A 438 15.07 -6.51 27.29
N VAL A 439 15.64 -6.52 26.09
CA VAL A 439 15.15 -7.31 24.95
C VAL A 439 16.26 -8.26 24.52
N PRO A 440 16.18 -9.54 24.90
CA PRO A 440 17.19 -10.52 24.52
C PRO A 440 16.99 -10.93 23.05
N THR A 441 18.06 -10.91 22.26
CA THR A 441 18.06 -11.36 20.86
C THR A 441 18.34 -12.85 20.69
N LEU A 442 18.58 -13.58 21.79
CA LEU A 442 18.83 -15.02 21.76
C LEU A 442 17.76 -15.86 21.03
N PRO A 443 16.44 -15.56 21.10
CA PRO A 443 15.42 -16.34 20.42
C PRO A 443 15.65 -16.52 18.90
N THR A 444 16.22 -15.52 18.22
CA THR A 444 16.44 -15.58 16.76
C THR A 444 17.74 -16.27 16.37
N GLN A 445 18.62 -16.59 17.32
CA GLN A 445 19.88 -17.26 16.99
C GLN A 445 19.66 -18.72 16.62
N SER A 446 20.38 -19.16 15.57
CA SER A 446 20.39 -20.56 15.15
C SER A 446 21.05 -21.43 16.22
N LEU A 447 20.46 -22.61 16.47
CA LEU A 447 21.00 -23.61 17.39
C LEU A 447 22.43 -24.03 17.00
N ASN A 448 22.75 -24.02 15.71
CA ASN A 448 24.06 -24.40 15.19
C ASN A 448 25.17 -23.39 15.53
N THR A 449 24.82 -22.14 15.84
CA THR A 449 25.79 -21.08 16.18
C THR A 449 26.02 -20.92 17.69
N LEU A 450 25.22 -21.60 18.52
CA LEU A 450 25.29 -21.51 19.97
C LEU A 450 26.52 -22.22 20.55
N ASN A 451 26.75 -22.02 21.85
CA ASN A 451 27.88 -22.58 22.59
C ASN A 451 29.24 -22.24 21.95
N SER A 452 29.42 -20.97 21.57
CA SER A 452 30.62 -20.48 20.88
C SER A 452 30.90 -21.20 19.55
N GLY A 453 29.84 -21.53 18.81
CA GLY A 453 29.92 -22.20 17.51
C GLY A 453 30.05 -23.72 17.56
N ALA A 454 30.02 -24.33 18.76
CA ALA A 454 29.92 -25.78 18.89
C ALA A 454 28.56 -26.31 18.42
N GLY A 455 27.54 -25.44 18.42
CA GLY A 455 26.17 -25.79 18.09
C GLY A 455 25.47 -26.58 19.19
N ILE A 456 24.22 -26.93 18.92
CA ILE A 456 23.39 -27.83 19.73
C ILE A 456 22.88 -28.89 18.77
N SER A 457 23.01 -30.16 19.15
CA SER A 457 22.46 -31.31 18.45
C SER A 457 21.00 -31.48 18.86
N PRO A 458 20.02 -31.16 18.00
CA PRO A 458 18.62 -31.24 18.37
C PRO A 458 18.17 -32.70 18.50
N GLY A 459 17.33 -32.98 19.48
CA GLY A 459 16.91 -34.32 19.86
C GLY A 459 15.63 -34.29 20.69
N SER A 460 15.32 -35.39 21.37
CA SER A 460 14.16 -35.43 22.25
C SER A 460 14.57 -35.25 23.72
N ILE A 461 13.78 -34.50 24.46
CA ILE A 461 13.96 -34.29 25.90
C ILE A 461 12.68 -34.67 26.63
N GLN A 462 12.79 -35.20 27.84
CA GLN A 462 11.63 -35.48 28.69
C GLN A 462 11.54 -34.43 29.79
N VAL A 463 10.39 -33.76 29.86
CA VAL A 463 10.08 -32.77 30.90
C VAL A 463 8.99 -33.33 31.82
N THR A 464 9.20 -33.22 33.12
CA THR A 464 8.26 -33.60 34.18
C THR A 464 7.91 -32.38 34.99
N ASP A 465 6.63 -32.01 35.04
CA ASP A 465 6.14 -30.89 35.83
C ASP A 465 5.98 -31.27 37.32
N ARG A 466 5.72 -30.29 38.19
CA ARG A 466 5.57 -30.53 39.64
C ARG A 466 4.27 -31.22 40.02
N ALA A 467 3.29 -31.31 39.12
CA ALA A 467 2.10 -32.13 39.30
C ALA A 467 2.35 -33.60 38.90
N GLY A 468 3.52 -33.91 38.34
CA GLY A 468 3.92 -35.25 37.91
C GLY A 468 3.51 -35.57 36.48
N ASN A 469 3.03 -34.59 35.70
CA ASN A 469 2.79 -34.79 34.28
C ASN A 469 4.13 -34.87 33.55
N ILE A 470 4.22 -35.77 32.56
CA ILE A 470 5.43 -36.03 31.79
C ILE A 470 5.11 -35.82 30.31
N ALA A 471 5.97 -35.11 29.59
CA ALA A 471 5.94 -35.08 28.13
C ALA A 471 7.36 -35.25 27.56
N VAL A 472 7.44 -35.97 26.45
CA VAL A 472 8.63 -36.01 25.59
C VAL A 472 8.45 -34.94 24.52
N ILE A 473 9.39 -34.02 24.46
CA ILE A 473 9.39 -32.88 23.56
C ILE A 473 10.43 -33.17 22.48
N ASN A 474 9.96 -33.29 21.24
CA ASN A 474 10.83 -33.51 20.10
C ASN A 474 11.33 -32.16 19.56
N LEU A 475 12.64 -31.95 19.60
CA LEU A 475 13.30 -30.75 19.08
C LEU A 475 14.07 -31.03 17.77
N THR A 476 13.94 -32.20 17.15
CA THR A 476 14.73 -32.57 15.95
C THR A 476 14.55 -31.62 14.76
N GLU A 477 13.40 -30.94 14.67
CA GLU A 477 13.09 -29.97 13.62
C GLU A 477 13.34 -28.51 14.06
N ALA A 478 13.81 -28.29 15.29
CA ALA A 478 14.11 -26.94 15.77
C ALA A 478 15.40 -26.42 15.14
N GLU A 479 15.36 -25.22 14.56
CA GLU A 479 16.52 -24.56 13.96
C GLU A 479 17.03 -23.39 14.82
N THR A 480 16.14 -22.80 15.62
CA THR A 480 16.40 -21.60 16.45
C THR A 480 16.04 -21.83 17.92
N VAL A 481 16.51 -20.92 18.79
CA VAL A 481 16.10 -20.93 20.21
C VAL A 481 14.60 -20.65 20.37
N GLN A 482 14.00 -19.86 19.46
CA GLN A 482 12.56 -19.61 19.47
C GLN A 482 11.76 -20.89 19.23
N ASP A 483 12.22 -21.78 18.34
CA ASP A 483 11.57 -23.07 18.11
C ASP A 483 11.61 -23.95 19.38
N VAL A 484 12.73 -23.91 20.10
CA VAL A 484 12.88 -24.61 21.39
C VAL A 484 11.90 -24.05 22.43
N LEU A 485 11.81 -22.72 22.56
CA LEU A 485 10.86 -22.07 23.46
C LEU A 485 9.41 -22.41 23.11
N ASP A 486 9.06 -22.37 21.82
CA ASP A 486 7.71 -22.69 21.37
C ASP A 486 7.39 -24.18 21.61
N ALA A 487 8.31 -25.10 21.33
CA ALA A 487 8.13 -26.52 21.62
C ALA A 487 7.94 -26.80 23.12
N LEU A 488 8.69 -26.11 23.99
CA LEU A 488 8.55 -26.19 25.45
C LEU A 488 7.21 -25.62 25.94
N ASN A 489 6.83 -24.43 25.47
CA ASN A 489 5.63 -23.74 25.93
C ASN A 489 4.32 -24.34 25.37
N HIS A 490 4.40 -25.10 24.28
CA HIS A 490 3.24 -25.79 23.67
C HIS A 490 3.26 -27.30 23.93
N ALA A 491 4.04 -27.78 24.89
CA ALA A 491 4.06 -29.17 25.33
C ALA A 491 2.77 -29.50 26.13
N GLY A 492 1.66 -29.74 25.44
CA GLY A 492 0.29 -29.61 25.96
C GLY A 492 -0.06 -30.32 27.29
N ALA A 493 0.58 -31.44 27.64
CA ALA A 493 0.34 -32.12 28.92
C ALA A 493 1.01 -31.42 30.13
N LEU A 494 1.94 -30.50 29.87
CA LEU A 494 2.74 -29.81 30.88
C LEU A 494 2.21 -28.40 31.10
N LYS A 495 2.25 -27.95 32.36
CA LYS A 495 2.06 -26.54 32.71
C LYS A 495 3.40 -25.91 33.07
N VAL A 496 4.25 -25.70 32.08
CA VAL A 496 5.54 -25.04 32.23
C VAL A 496 5.60 -23.77 31.37
N GLU A 497 6.39 -22.81 31.80
CA GLU A 497 6.72 -21.58 31.08
C GLU A 497 8.24 -21.55 30.85
N ALA A 498 8.66 -21.73 29.60
CA ALA A 498 10.03 -21.52 29.16
C ALA A 498 10.20 -20.09 28.66
N ALA A 499 11.20 -19.38 29.17
CA ALA A 499 11.51 -18.01 28.78
C ALA A 499 13.02 -17.79 28.75
N ILE A 500 13.48 -16.81 27.98
CA ILE A 500 14.87 -16.39 28.06
C ILE A 500 15.15 -15.81 29.45
N ASN A 501 16.28 -16.21 30.04
CA ASN A 501 16.70 -15.73 31.34
C ASN A 501 16.93 -14.21 31.32
N ARG A 502 16.96 -13.59 32.50
CA ARG A 502 17.12 -12.13 32.60
C ARG A 502 18.43 -11.60 31.98
N ALA A 503 19.46 -12.43 31.91
CA ALA A 503 20.74 -12.08 31.32
C ALA A 503 20.71 -12.13 29.78
N GLY A 504 19.69 -12.70 29.16
CA GLY A 504 19.60 -12.89 27.71
C GLY A 504 20.52 -14.00 27.17
N THR A 505 21.03 -14.88 28.03
CA THR A 505 22.10 -15.82 27.69
C THR A 505 21.66 -17.27 27.62
N GLY A 506 20.49 -17.62 28.16
CA GLY A 506 20.00 -19.00 28.24
C GLY A 506 18.49 -19.06 28.52
N ILE A 507 17.96 -20.27 28.72
CA ILE A 507 16.52 -20.52 28.90
C ILE A 507 16.22 -20.89 30.36
N ASP A 508 15.35 -20.13 31.02
CA ASP A 508 14.78 -20.50 32.32
C ASP A 508 13.42 -21.19 32.10
N ILE A 509 13.15 -22.25 32.87
CA ILE A 509 11.89 -23.00 32.80
C ILE A 509 11.21 -22.95 34.16
N ARG A 510 9.97 -22.48 34.18
CA ARG A 510 9.18 -22.30 35.39
C ARG A 510 7.92 -23.16 35.36
N ASP A 511 7.70 -23.94 36.41
CA ASP A 511 6.48 -24.68 36.62
C ASP A 511 5.30 -23.77 37.01
N LYS A 512 4.13 -24.03 36.41
CA LYS A 512 2.85 -23.37 36.66
C LYS A 512 1.74 -24.37 37.00
N SER A 513 2.09 -25.63 37.23
CA SER A 513 1.14 -26.71 37.50
C SER A 513 0.46 -26.55 38.87
N GLY A 514 1.13 -25.91 39.82
CA GLY A 514 0.70 -25.80 41.22
C GLY A 514 0.95 -27.06 42.04
N GLY A 515 1.61 -28.07 41.47
CA GLY A 515 1.97 -29.30 42.17
C GLY A 515 3.14 -29.10 43.16
N SER A 516 3.26 -30.02 44.11
CA SER A 516 4.31 -29.99 45.15
C SER A 516 5.55 -30.83 44.80
N GLY A 517 5.55 -31.53 43.66
CA GLY A 517 6.68 -32.34 43.19
C GLY A 517 7.88 -31.51 42.72
N THR A 518 8.75 -32.13 41.93
CA THR A 518 10.00 -31.53 41.42
C THR A 518 9.90 -31.38 39.90
N LEU A 519 10.19 -30.17 39.39
CA LEU A 519 10.36 -29.96 37.95
C LEU A 519 11.64 -30.70 37.52
N SER A 520 11.58 -31.56 36.52
CA SER A 520 12.75 -32.31 36.05
C SER A 520 12.82 -32.35 34.53
N ILE A 521 14.02 -32.19 33.99
CA ILE A 521 14.32 -32.29 32.57
C ILE A 521 15.46 -33.29 32.41
N ILE A 522 15.25 -34.31 31.59
CA ILE A 522 16.24 -35.35 31.29
C ILE A 522 16.36 -35.57 29.79
N GLU A 523 17.48 -36.12 29.36
CA GLU A 523 17.71 -36.55 27.99
C GLU A 523 16.89 -37.81 27.67
N VAL A 524 16.47 -37.95 26.41
CA VAL A 524 15.84 -39.16 25.88
C VAL A 524 16.83 -39.86 24.94
N ASP A 525 16.80 -41.19 24.92
CA ASP A 525 17.60 -42.04 24.02
C ASP A 525 19.11 -41.77 24.00
N GLY A 526 19.67 -41.29 25.12
CA GLY A 526 21.09 -40.99 25.24
C GLY A 526 21.54 -39.69 24.53
N GLY A 527 20.60 -38.80 24.20
CA GLY A 527 20.89 -37.48 23.65
C GLY A 527 21.65 -36.55 24.61
N THR A 528 22.08 -35.40 24.10
CA THR A 528 22.79 -34.34 24.83
C THR A 528 22.09 -32.97 24.71
N THR A 529 20.90 -32.94 24.10
CA THR A 529 20.19 -31.72 23.73
C THR A 529 19.86 -30.83 24.93
N ALA A 530 19.32 -31.40 26.02
CA ALA A 530 19.01 -30.61 27.21
C ALA A 530 20.27 -30.04 27.88
N ALA A 531 21.38 -30.79 27.88
CA ALA A 531 22.66 -30.34 28.43
C ALA A 531 23.30 -29.22 27.59
N GLU A 532 23.22 -29.34 26.27
CA GLU A 532 23.74 -28.38 25.30
C GLU A 532 22.93 -27.08 25.27
N ILE A 533 21.60 -27.16 25.41
CA ILE A 533 20.72 -25.99 25.60
C ILE A 533 20.84 -25.43 27.04
N GLY A 534 21.50 -26.16 27.93
CA GLY A 534 21.80 -25.71 29.30
C GLY A 534 20.65 -25.84 30.29
N ILE A 535 19.63 -26.66 29.98
CA ILE A 535 18.41 -26.85 30.78
C ILE A 535 18.30 -28.25 31.44
N LEU A 536 19.30 -29.11 31.28
CA LEU A 536 19.33 -30.41 31.95
C LEU A 536 19.39 -30.25 33.48
N GLY A 537 18.45 -30.86 34.20
CA GLY A 537 18.46 -30.86 35.67
C GLY A 537 17.10 -30.98 36.33
N SER A 538 17.06 -30.76 37.63
CA SER A 538 15.84 -30.82 38.45
C SER A 538 15.76 -29.66 39.44
N SER A 539 14.55 -29.13 39.68
CA SER A 539 14.28 -27.97 40.53
C SER A 539 13.09 -28.24 41.47
N PRO A 540 13.33 -28.39 42.78
CA PRO A 540 12.26 -28.55 43.78
C PRO A 540 11.45 -27.27 44.02
N ASP A 541 12.01 -26.10 43.69
CA ASP A 541 11.35 -24.80 43.77
C ASP A 541 10.52 -24.48 42.50
N GLY A 542 10.58 -25.34 41.48
CA GLY A 542 9.82 -25.20 40.24
C GLY A 542 10.35 -24.15 39.29
N THR A 543 11.60 -23.72 39.44
CA THR A 543 12.30 -22.87 38.48
C THR A 543 13.67 -23.45 38.19
N LEU A 544 13.83 -24.02 37.00
CA LEU A 544 15.11 -24.48 36.49
C LEU A 544 15.77 -23.33 35.73
N ARG A 545 16.93 -22.89 36.21
CA ARG A 545 17.66 -21.78 35.59
C ARG A 545 18.68 -22.31 34.60
N GLY A 546 18.55 -21.91 33.34
CA GLY A 546 19.42 -22.39 32.28
C GLY A 546 20.83 -21.81 32.37
N ARG A 547 21.82 -22.62 32.00
CA ARG A 547 23.19 -22.14 31.77
C ARG A 547 23.22 -21.21 30.55
N ALA A 548 24.18 -20.29 30.53
CA ALA A 548 24.46 -19.47 29.35
C ALA A 548 24.90 -20.34 28.16
N VAL A 549 24.24 -20.17 27.02
CA VAL A 549 24.54 -20.81 25.73
C VAL A 549 24.97 -19.80 24.66
N ALA A 550 24.78 -18.50 24.92
CA ALA A 550 25.23 -17.40 24.08
C ALA A 550 25.55 -16.14 24.89
N THR A 551 26.24 -15.21 24.23
CA THR A 551 26.41 -13.83 24.70
C THR A 551 25.50 -12.92 23.90
N PRO A 552 24.55 -12.21 24.52
CA PRO A 552 23.68 -11.28 23.81
C PRO A 552 24.48 -10.05 23.38
N GLU A 553 24.34 -9.69 22.11
CA GLU A 553 25.04 -8.54 21.52
C GLU A 553 24.36 -7.23 21.91
N PHE A 554 23.03 -7.20 21.82
CA PHE A 554 22.19 -6.10 22.28
C PHE A 554 21.14 -6.61 23.27
N LEU A 555 21.01 -5.91 24.39
CA LEU A 555 20.02 -6.15 25.44
C LEU A 555 19.17 -4.92 25.73
N SER A 556 19.62 -3.72 25.34
CA SER A 556 18.96 -2.46 25.71
C SER A 556 19.15 -1.39 24.65
N LEU A 557 18.23 -0.43 24.62
CA LEU A 557 18.27 0.77 23.77
C LEU A 557 19.59 1.57 23.91
N GLY A 558 20.17 1.62 25.11
CA GLY A 558 21.43 2.34 25.37
C GLY A 558 22.64 1.77 24.62
N GLN A 559 22.64 0.46 24.35
CA GLN A 559 23.69 -0.17 23.55
C GLN A 559 23.57 0.23 22.07
N LEU A 560 22.36 0.53 21.60
CA LEU A 560 22.06 1.03 20.26
C LEU A 560 22.12 2.57 20.14
N GLY A 561 22.58 3.26 21.20
CA GLY A 561 22.78 4.72 21.17
C GLY A 561 21.59 5.56 21.62
N ILE A 562 20.54 4.95 22.19
CA ILE A 562 19.39 5.69 22.72
C ILE A 562 19.51 5.76 24.24
N SER A 563 19.69 6.95 24.78
CA SER A 563 19.91 7.19 26.22
C SER A 563 18.82 8.05 26.82
N VAL A 564 18.68 8.01 28.15
CA VAL A 564 17.70 8.81 28.90
C VAL A 564 18.41 10.01 29.52
N SER A 565 17.91 11.21 29.24
CA SER A 565 18.32 12.47 29.87
C SER A 565 17.78 12.58 31.31
N THR A 566 18.32 13.49 32.10
CA THR A 566 17.91 13.71 33.51
C THR A 566 16.46 14.16 33.65
N ASP A 567 15.88 14.77 32.62
CA ASP A 567 14.48 15.19 32.54
C ASP A 567 13.55 14.08 32.02
N GLY A 568 14.09 12.88 31.76
CA GLY A 568 13.35 11.71 31.31
C GLY A 568 13.06 11.66 29.81
N THR A 569 13.60 12.60 29.03
CA THR A 569 13.58 12.57 27.55
C THR A 569 14.62 11.60 26.99
N LEU A 570 14.46 11.19 25.73
CA LEU A 570 15.40 10.34 25.00
C LEU A 570 16.36 11.17 24.15
N LEU A 571 17.61 10.74 24.11
CA LEU A 571 18.66 11.26 23.23
C LEU A 571 19.15 10.13 22.31
N LEU A 572 19.22 10.40 21.01
CA LEU A 572 19.76 9.47 20.01
C LEU A 572 21.19 9.87 19.60
N ASP A 573 22.14 8.96 19.81
CA ASP A 573 23.44 8.96 19.15
C ASP A 573 23.31 8.23 17.81
N SER A 574 23.03 8.99 16.76
CA SER A 574 22.84 8.44 15.41
C SER A 574 24.10 7.77 14.87
N THR A 575 25.30 8.19 15.30
CA THR A 575 26.56 7.58 14.85
C THR A 575 26.72 6.19 15.44
N LYS A 576 26.44 6.03 16.74
CA LYS A 576 26.48 4.72 17.40
C LYS A 576 25.46 3.76 16.82
N LEU A 577 24.24 4.25 16.50
CA LEU A 577 23.22 3.44 15.83
C LEU A 577 23.65 3.01 14.42
N GLN A 578 24.19 3.93 13.61
CA GLN A 578 24.70 3.61 12.26
C GLN A 578 25.83 2.58 12.29
N ASN A 579 26.75 2.69 13.25
CA ASN A 579 27.80 1.69 13.44
C ASN A 579 27.21 0.32 13.79
N ALA A 580 26.24 0.25 14.72
CA ALA A 580 25.58 -1.02 15.05
C ALA A 580 24.86 -1.64 13.83
N LEU A 581 24.17 -0.83 13.02
CA LEU A 581 23.51 -1.27 11.78
C LEU A 581 24.50 -1.71 10.69
N SER A 582 25.73 -1.20 10.72
CA SER A 582 26.79 -1.58 9.77
C SER A 582 27.51 -2.85 10.21
N ASP A 583 27.80 -2.96 11.51
CA ASP A 583 28.57 -4.08 12.07
C ASP A 583 27.74 -5.35 12.19
N ASN A 584 26.49 -5.26 12.65
CA ASN A 584 25.59 -6.41 12.79
C ASN A 584 24.11 -6.03 12.55
N PRO A 585 23.70 -5.83 11.29
CA PRO A 585 22.34 -5.40 10.95
C PRO A 585 21.27 -6.39 11.43
N GLU A 586 21.55 -7.69 11.38
CA GLU A 586 20.60 -8.75 11.78
C GLU A 586 20.29 -8.68 13.28
N ALA A 587 21.30 -8.43 14.11
CA ALA A 587 21.10 -8.30 15.55
C ALA A 587 20.30 -7.04 15.92
N VAL A 588 20.50 -5.92 15.21
CA VAL A 588 19.70 -4.70 15.41
C VAL A 588 18.27 -4.90 14.94
N GLU A 589 18.07 -5.50 13.77
CA GLU A 589 16.75 -5.85 13.26
C GLU A 589 16.00 -6.75 14.25
N ALA A 590 16.65 -7.83 14.71
CA ALA A 590 16.08 -8.78 15.66
C ALA A 590 15.66 -8.07 16.95
N PHE A 591 16.52 -7.19 17.51
CA PHE A 591 16.20 -6.43 18.72
C PHE A 591 14.86 -5.67 18.59
N PHE A 592 14.57 -5.05 17.45
CA PHE A 592 13.34 -4.27 17.27
C PHE A 592 12.14 -5.10 16.80
N THR A 593 12.35 -6.03 15.86
CA THR A 593 11.28 -6.60 15.03
C THR A 593 10.94 -8.06 15.34
N GLN A 594 11.80 -8.77 16.07
CA GLN A 594 11.55 -10.18 16.38
C GLN A 594 10.26 -10.34 17.21
N LYS A 595 9.75 -11.58 17.30
CA LYS A 595 8.68 -11.93 18.23
C LYS A 595 9.09 -11.57 19.66
N ASN A 596 8.27 -10.79 20.37
CA ASN A 596 8.62 -10.17 21.66
C ASN A 596 9.82 -9.19 21.59
N GLY A 597 10.14 -8.65 20.41
CA GLY A 597 11.12 -7.59 20.21
C GLY A 597 10.64 -6.24 20.78
N PHE A 598 11.53 -5.25 20.79
CA PHE A 598 11.25 -3.95 21.37
C PHE A 598 10.01 -3.28 20.76
N GLY A 599 9.85 -3.31 19.43
CA GLY A 599 8.73 -2.67 18.74
C GLY A 599 7.37 -3.26 19.15
N GLU A 600 7.25 -4.59 19.16
CA GLU A 600 6.03 -5.29 19.60
C GLU A 600 5.73 -5.05 21.08
N GLN A 601 6.76 -5.11 21.93
CA GLN A 601 6.64 -4.85 23.35
C GLN A 601 6.20 -3.41 23.64
N ALA A 602 6.76 -2.44 22.91
CA ALA A 602 6.39 -1.04 23.00
C ALA A 602 4.94 -0.82 22.57
N ARG A 603 4.55 -1.35 21.41
CA ARG A 603 3.17 -1.29 20.91
C ARG A 603 2.19 -1.85 21.95
N THR A 604 2.44 -3.06 22.45
CA THR A 604 1.56 -3.74 23.42
C THR A 604 1.42 -2.97 24.74
N ALA A 605 2.51 -2.38 25.24
CA ALA A 605 2.45 -1.59 26.46
C ALA A 605 1.63 -0.31 26.27
N ILE A 606 1.77 0.34 25.11
CA ILE A 606 1.04 1.56 24.77
C ILE A 606 -0.45 1.27 24.48
N ASP A 607 -0.78 0.11 23.92
CA ASP A 607 -2.17 -0.32 23.72
C ASP A 607 -2.94 -0.38 25.03
N SER A 608 -2.31 -0.80 26.14
CA SER A 608 -2.96 -0.79 27.46
C SER A 608 -3.43 0.61 27.94
N LEU A 609 -2.87 1.67 27.35
CA LEU A 609 -3.25 3.06 27.63
C LEU A 609 -4.28 3.58 26.62
N THR A 610 -4.12 3.22 25.35
CA THR A 610 -4.76 3.89 24.21
C THR A 610 -5.82 3.07 23.49
N ASP A 611 -5.97 1.79 23.85
CA ASP A 611 -6.97 0.91 23.27
C ASP A 611 -8.36 1.56 23.32
N SER A 612 -9.10 1.43 22.22
CA SER A 612 -10.35 2.16 22.01
C SER A 612 -11.50 1.69 22.91
N LEU A 613 -11.38 0.49 23.50
CA LEU A 613 -12.40 -0.10 24.36
C LEU A 613 -11.96 -0.16 25.82
N SER A 614 -10.71 -0.52 26.06
CA SER A 614 -10.19 -0.88 27.38
C SER A 614 -9.01 -0.02 27.84
N GLY A 615 -8.51 0.88 26.98
CA GLY A 615 -7.39 1.74 27.31
C GLY A 615 -7.68 2.63 28.51
N SER A 616 -6.72 2.76 29.42
CA SER A 616 -6.90 3.56 30.64
C SER A 616 -7.11 5.06 30.36
N LEU A 617 -6.50 5.62 29.31
CA LEU A 617 -6.73 7.01 28.87
C LEU A 617 -8.10 7.16 28.21
N THR A 618 -8.50 6.19 27.39
CA THR A 618 -9.83 6.14 26.77
C THR A 618 -10.93 6.09 27.84
N SER A 619 -10.74 5.24 28.85
CA SER A 619 -11.66 5.11 29.99
C SER A 619 -11.72 6.41 30.80
N ARG A 620 -10.57 7.04 31.07
CA ARG A 620 -10.51 8.34 31.76
C ARG A 620 -11.24 9.44 30.98
N ALA A 621 -11.03 9.53 29.67
CA ALA A 621 -11.73 10.48 28.81
C ALA A 621 -13.25 10.24 28.84
N THR A 622 -13.67 8.99 28.79
CA THR A 622 -15.09 8.60 28.88
C THR A 622 -15.71 9.01 30.21
N SER A 623 -15.07 8.71 31.36
CA SER A 623 -15.59 9.16 32.68
C SER A 623 -15.69 10.68 32.80
N LEU A 624 -14.74 11.43 32.23
CA LEU A 624 -14.78 12.88 32.24
C LEU A 624 -15.94 13.41 31.39
N GLN A 625 -16.19 12.81 30.22
CA GLN A 625 -17.31 13.16 29.36
C GLN A 625 -18.66 12.88 30.05
N GLU A 626 -18.82 11.70 30.66
CA GLU A 626 -20.02 11.36 31.45
C GLU A 626 -20.24 12.34 32.61
N THR A 627 -19.15 12.77 33.27
CA THR A 627 -19.22 13.79 34.32
C THR A 627 -19.70 15.14 33.77
N ILE A 628 -19.20 15.56 32.61
CA ILE A 628 -19.64 16.78 31.91
C ILE A 628 -21.13 16.70 31.57
N ASP A 629 -21.59 15.56 31.06
CA ASP A 629 -22.99 15.35 30.70
C ASP A 629 -23.89 15.43 31.94
N SER A 630 -23.47 14.82 33.07
CA SER A 630 -24.19 14.92 34.34
C SER A 630 -24.30 16.36 34.88
N TYR A 631 -23.26 17.18 34.65
CA TYR A 631 -23.28 18.60 34.98
C TYR A 631 -24.22 19.37 34.07
N ASN A 632 -24.19 19.12 32.76
CA ASN A 632 -25.08 19.76 31.79
C ASN A 632 -26.56 19.49 32.12
N GLU A 633 -26.90 18.24 32.44
CA GLU A 633 -28.27 17.91 32.88
C GLU A 633 -28.65 18.62 34.18
N SER A 634 -27.73 18.70 35.15
CA SER A 634 -27.99 19.36 36.43
C SER A 634 -28.16 20.87 36.28
N ILE A 635 -27.36 21.51 35.44
CA ILE A 635 -27.49 22.92 35.08
C ILE A 635 -28.84 23.16 34.42
N LYS A 636 -29.20 22.36 33.40
CA LYS A 636 -30.49 22.45 32.70
C LYS A 636 -31.67 22.35 33.66
N ARG A 637 -31.66 21.37 34.59
CA ARG A 637 -32.71 21.24 35.62
C ARG A 637 -32.84 22.48 36.51
N ILE A 638 -31.72 23.13 36.85
CA ILE A 638 -31.74 24.37 37.64
C ILE A 638 -32.28 25.52 36.80
N GLU A 639 -31.86 25.65 35.54
CA GLU A 639 -32.32 26.68 34.60
C GLU A 639 -33.82 26.57 34.33
N ASP A 640 -34.34 25.38 34.05
CA ASP A 640 -35.77 25.11 33.87
C ASP A 640 -36.57 25.51 35.13
N ARG A 641 -36.02 25.26 36.32
CA ARG A 641 -36.63 25.68 37.59
C ARG A 641 -36.62 27.20 37.74
N LEU A 642 -35.55 27.87 37.34
CA LEU A 642 -35.46 29.34 37.38
C LEU A 642 -36.50 29.99 36.48
N VAL A 643 -36.77 29.42 35.30
CA VAL A 643 -37.85 29.88 34.41
C VAL A 643 -39.21 29.79 35.11
N MET A 644 -39.52 28.65 35.74
CA MET A 644 -40.76 28.48 36.50
C MET A 644 -40.87 29.44 37.69
N VAL A 645 -39.76 29.70 38.38
CA VAL A 645 -39.71 30.67 39.49
C VAL A 645 -39.94 32.08 38.97
N GLU A 646 -39.32 32.46 37.86
CA GLU A 646 -39.52 33.75 37.21
C GLU A 646 -41.00 33.95 36.84
N GLU A 647 -41.62 32.98 36.16
CA GLU A 647 -43.05 33.06 35.81
C GLU A 647 -43.97 33.15 37.04
N ARG A 648 -43.62 32.45 38.12
CA ARG A 648 -44.36 32.53 39.38
C ARG A 648 -44.22 33.91 40.01
N LEU A 649 -43.00 34.44 40.08
CA LEU A 649 -42.72 35.77 40.62
C LEU A 649 -43.45 36.83 39.78
N ARG A 650 -43.35 36.79 38.46
CA ARG A 650 -44.09 37.68 37.54
C ARG A 650 -45.58 37.66 37.83
N ARG A 651 -46.20 36.47 37.94
CA ARG A 651 -47.63 36.34 38.29
C ARG A 651 -47.96 36.89 39.68
N GLN A 652 -47.10 36.71 40.67
CA GLN A 652 -47.29 37.26 42.02
C GLN A 652 -47.23 38.78 42.03
N PHE A 653 -46.26 39.37 41.31
CA PHE A 653 -46.15 40.82 41.17
C PHE A 653 -47.33 41.42 40.40
N SER A 654 -47.78 40.80 39.30
CA SER A 654 -48.98 41.27 38.58
C SER A 654 -50.24 41.27 39.46
N ARG A 655 -50.44 40.25 40.30
CA ARG A 655 -51.57 40.22 41.26
C ARG A 655 -51.44 41.25 42.37
N LEU A 656 -50.21 41.50 42.82
CA LEU A 656 -49.94 42.55 43.81
C LEU A 656 -50.29 43.92 43.24
N GLU A 657 -49.91 44.21 42.00
CA GLU A 657 -50.30 45.44 41.31
C GLU A 657 -51.81 45.57 41.13
N GLU A 658 -52.51 44.49 40.78
CA GLU A 658 -53.97 44.47 40.69
C GLU A 658 -54.63 44.77 42.05
N SER A 659 -54.15 44.15 43.13
CA SER A 659 -54.63 44.44 44.48
C SER A 659 -54.34 45.87 44.91
N LEU A 660 -53.16 46.40 44.59
CA LEU A 660 -52.81 47.80 44.89
C LEU A 660 -53.66 48.78 44.08
N SER A 661 -53.98 48.45 42.82
CA SER A 661 -54.91 49.21 41.99
C SER A 661 -56.30 49.27 42.63
N GLN A 662 -56.83 48.12 43.06
CA GLN A 662 -58.13 48.05 43.74
C GLN A 662 -58.13 48.81 45.06
N LEU A 663 -57.03 48.75 45.82
CA LEU A 663 -56.88 49.49 47.08
C LEU A 663 -56.79 51.00 46.84
N GLN A 664 -56.08 51.46 45.80
CA GLN A 664 -56.08 52.88 45.41
C GLN A 664 -57.47 53.33 44.97
N GLN A 665 -58.19 52.54 44.16
CA GLN A 665 -59.58 52.84 43.78
C GLN A 665 -60.53 52.88 44.98
N GLN A 666 -60.37 51.99 45.96
CA GLN A 666 -61.14 52.02 47.22
C GLN A 666 -60.77 53.23 48.08
N GLY A 667 -59.48 53.58 48.14
CA GLY A 667 -58.99 54.78 48.82
C GLY A 667 -59.55 56.07 48.20
N ASP A 668 -59.53 56.18 46.87
CA ASP A 668 -60.10 57.29 46.12
C ASP A 668 -61.63 57.35 46.29
N TYR A 669 -62.31 56.20 46.30
CA TYR A 669 -63.74 56.11 46.59
C TYR A 669 -64.07 56.58 48.02
N LEU A 670 -63.31 56.14 49.02
CA LEU A 670 -63.46 56.57 50.41
C LEU A 670 -63.15 58.06 50.58
N LEU A 671 -62.14 58.59 49.90
CA LEU A 671 -61.83 60.03 49.87
C LEU A 671 -62.94 60.83 49.21
N ALA A 672 -63.53 60.34 48.11
CA ALA A 672 -64.69 60.95 47.48
C ALA A 672 -65.91 60.95 48.42
N GLN A 673 -66.12 59.88 49.18
CA GLN A 673 -67.20 59.76 50.17
C GLN A 673 -66.95 60.64 51.41
N LEU A 674 -65.70 60.79 51.85
CA LEU A 674 -65.31 61.72 52.91
C LEU A 674 -65.48 63.18 52.48
N ASN A 675 -65.14 63.51 51.23
CA ASN A 675 -65.38 64.84 50.67
C ASN A 675 -66.88 65.17 50.55
N GLN A 676 -67.74 64.16 50.37
CA GLN A 676 -69.20 64.34 50.45
C GLN A 676 -69.70 64.51 51.90
N LEU A 677 -69.07 63.86 52.88
CA LEU A 677 -69.42 63.99 54.30
C LEU A 677 -68.92 65.30 54.94
N GLY A 678 -67.75 65.80 54.53
CA GLY A 678 -67.19 67.09 54.95
C GLY A 678 -67.93 68.31 54.41
N GLY A 679 -68.78 68.14 53.38
CA GLY A 679 -69.58 69.22 52.80
C GLY A 679 -70.94 69.46 53.47
N SER A 680 -71.36 68.65 54.44
CA SER A 680 -72.77 68.61 54.89
C SER A 680 -73.10 69.34 56.21
N SER A 681 -72.14 69.99 56.88
CA SER A 681 -72.38 70.66 58.17
C SER A 681 -72.54 72.20 58.11
N GLY A 682 -73.05 72.77 57.00
CA GLY A 682 -73.15 74.23 56.90
C GLY A 682 -74.00 74.86 55.80
N ALA A 683 -75.27 74.45 55.59
CA ALA A 683 -76.27 75.28 54.88
C ALA A 683 -77.70 74.73 55.08
N ARG A 684 -78.49 75.30 56.01
CA ARG A 684 -79.54 76.33 55.77
C ARG A 684 -80.60 75.97 54.73
N LYS A 685 -81.87 75.94 55.16
CA LYS A 685 -82.96 76.78 54.62
C LYS A 685 -83.86 77.19 55.81
N LYS A 686 -84.34 78.42 56.04
CA LYS A 686 -84.90 79.45 55.14
C LYS A 686 -84.67 79.28 53.66
#